data_AF-A0A8H4CF53-F1
#
_entry.id   AF-A0A8H4CF53-F1
#
_cell.length_a   1.000
_cell.length_b   1.000
_cell.length_c   1.000
_cell.angle_alpha   90.00
_cell.angle_beta   90.00
_cell.angle_gamma   90.00
#
_symmetry.space_group_name_H-M   'P 1'
#
loop_
_entity.id
_entity.type
_entity.pdbx_description
1 polymer ?
#
loop_
_entity_poly.entity_id
_entity_poly.type
_entity_poly.pdbx_seq_one_letter_code
_entity_poly.pdbx_strand_id
1 'polypeptide(L)'
;MSHLARILAAREKPRKGRSHLELTIPQGPCHPVVGGTYDEQYQKQLKKVTKLIAGSQTLPELSRDGMPSVEDWDSLRSRPTPSAELQFVSQGSQDTEHTINYEKILVHLLDTNYEGATALISSLWSHDAKNIGRLASTSKALKEAVSRNKSRFHMPSRNFNFCDFTGYTLVQMAERPENVSDGLHKHLFVIGKDLLAPPAPITGIPTLWESDDNRDRMWAWAESQTGSFAMTVKLAPYYATERRLLTIERHLSAKQQSLGQVAIRAPTHHHLREATCTIPLLRSLHQYGANLNCLRLHEVPGLDLRVTKLVLSACKSLTKLDIIECELLHFSSIVQLLDIVHVNSKEAGKSPIQLQFRPKTWLGTDTGRQGTMVLSFDGIQYNNIPSAVMSTVFMAVVKAVPMGIDLVSEHREFRNFLDIIPMRPGAMALFLHNLMVYIDTIQDPVTWEALDEETQKDLEDQVLLSIRGTMLSFYKRDTYYQKPYECDSCGYWLITAFFREEMNIRRADQRTCRICELQKKLDGQTHHRLLEKRDLVDDLLFNRDEDMIKQTHIATMQIPNNDLNNVLASTLPNPFVRDPAINSGHRELAFLWHYRLPTVEALVSPDRQYDILRASGRAAFLDVADEIAALDGVYPDHPMLSRQRRATVKSMKKTWEHYIWREVGNEEAGFW
;
A
#
# COMPACT_ATOMS: atom_id res chain seq x y z
N MET A 1 12.30 14.25 35.76
CA MET A 1 11.13 14.76 34.98
C MET A 1 10.94 13.84 33.78
N SER A 2 9.72 13.36 33.53
CA SER A 2 9.40 12.62 32.31
C SER A 2 9.63 13.49 31.07
N HIS A 3 9.82 12.87 29.89
CA HIS A 3 9.99 13.61 28.64
C HIS A 3 8.79 14.53 28.35
N LEU A 4 7.57 14.02 28.60
CA LEU A 4 6.33 14.80 28.52
C LEU A 4 6.36 16.02 29.44
N ALA A 5 6.81 15.87 30.69
CA ALA A 5 6.94 17.00 31.61
C ALA A 5 7.95 18.06 31.12
N ARG A 6 9.02 17.67 30.42
CA ARG A 6 9.96 18.62 29.81
C ARG A 6 9.32 19.38 28.64
N ILE A 7 8.53 18.71 27.80
CA ILE A 7 7.80 19.35 26.69
C ILE A 7 6.78 20.35 27.24
N LEU A 8 5.97 19.93 28.22
CA LEU A 8 4.95 20.78 28.83
C LEU A 8 5.55 21.97 29.57
N ALA A 9 6.71 21.81 30.22
CA ALA A 9 7.42 22.90 30.88
C ALA A 9 8.07 23.90 29.92
N ALA A 10 8.45 23.46 28.71
CA ALA A 10 9.06 24.30 27.69
C ALA A 10 8.03 25.03 26.80
N ARG A 11 6.74 24.65 26.88
CA ARG A 11 5.66 25.32 26.17
C ARG A 11 5.46 26.73 26.75
N GLU A 12 5.41 27.75 25.88
CA GLU A 12 4.94 29.06 26.30
C GLU A 12 3.49 28.95 26.76
N LYS A 13 3.18 29.49 27.94
CA LYS A 13 1.78 29.55 28.40
C LYS A 13 0.96 30.38 27.41
N PRO A 14 -0.29 29.99 27.12
CA PRO A 14 -1.18 30.78 26.27
C PRO A 14 -1.24 32.22 26.76
N ARG A 15 -0.90 33.19 25.90
CA ARG A 15 -0.98 34.61 26.27
C ARG A 15 -2.43 35.06 26.22
N LYS A 16 -3.04 35.31 27.38
CA LYS A 16 -4.38 35.92 27.48
C LYS A 16 -4.41 37.25 26.72
N GLY A 17 -5.32 37.36 25.74
CA GLY A 17 -5.58 38.60 24.98
C GLY A 17 -5.21 38.59 23.50
N ARG A 18 -4.73 37.46 22.92
CA ARG A 18 -4.56 37.37 21.46
C ARG A 18 -5.92 37.25 20.75
N SER A 19 -6.08 37.97 19.64
CA SER A 19 -7.26 37.87 18.75
C SER A 19 -7.27 36.58 17.92
N HIS A 20 -6.11 35.94 17.76
CA HIS A 20 -5.90 34.75 16.95
C HIS A 20 -5.09 33.67 17.68
N LEU A 21 -5.41 32.41 17.39
CA LEU A 21 -4.68 31.20 17.74
C LEU A 21 -3.70 30.87 16.61
N GLU A 22 -2.48 30.52 16.98
CA GLU A 22 -1.34 30.28 16.08
C GLU A 22 -0.65 28.96 16.43
N LEU A 23 -0.03 28.35 15.41
CA LEU A 23 0.77 27.14 15.61
C LEU A 23 2.06 27.48 16.34
N THR A 24 2.32 26.76 17.43
CA THR A 24 3.55 26.92 18.21
C THR A 24 4.62 25.98 17.65
N ILE A 25 5.72 26.54 17.13
CA ILE A 25 6.89 25.77 16.72
C ILE A 25 7.70 25.38 17.98
N PRO A 26 8.05 24.11 18.16
CA PRO A 26 8.85 23.68 19.31
C PRO A 26 10.26 24.30 19.24
N GLN A 27 10.68 24.98 20.32
CA GLN A 27 12.00 25.63 20.45
C GLN A 27 13.15 24.63 20.75
N GLY A 28 12.87 23.34 20.76
CA GLY A 28 13.80 22.28 21.15
C GLY A 28 13.58 20.98 20.36
N PRO A 29 13.99 19.82 20.89
CA PRO A 29 13.72 18.56 20.21
C PRO A 29 12.21 18.36 20.07
N CYS A 30 11.81 17.87 18.89
CA CYS A 30 10.45 17.42 18.65
C CYS A 30 10.13 16.20 19.52
N HIS A 31 8.88 15.72 19.43
CA HIS A 31 8.45 14.51 20.12
C HIS A 31 9.35 13.32 19.69
N PRO A 32 9.64 12.31 20.52
CA PRO A 32 10.60 11.26 20.19
C PRO A 32 10.19 10.44 18.96
N VAL A 33 8.88 10.30 18.73
CA VAL A 33 8.29 9.71 17.51
C VAL A 33 8.67 10.50 16.25
N VAL A 34 8.79 11.83 16.36
CA VAL A 34 9.20 12.70 15.26
C VAL A 34 10.71 12.64 15.04
N GLY A 35 11.48 12.67 16.12
CA GLY A 35 12.94 12.71 16.13
C GLY A 35 13.51 14.09 15.78
N GLY A 36 14.72 14.39 16.26
CA GLY A 36 15.45 15.63 15.93
C GLY A 36 14.75 16.93 16.35
N THR A 37 15.20 18.06 15.79
CA THR A 37 14.57 19.38 15.93
C THR A 37 13.61 19.69 14.77
N TYR A 38 12.77 20.71 14.92
CA TYR A 38 11.88 21.15 13.82
C TYR A 38 12.68 21.54 12.56
N ASP A 39 13.77 22.29 12.74
CA ASP A 39 14.62 22.75 11.62
C ASP A 39 15.30 21.59 10.90
N GLU A 40 15.76 20.57 11.65
CA GLU A 40 16.31 19.35 11.05
C GLU A 40 15.26 18.62 10.20
N GLN A 41 14.04 18.48 10.71
CA GLN A 41 12.93 17.84 9.98
C GLN A 41 12.50 18.67 8.77
N TYR A 42 12.45 20.00 8.90
CA TYR A 42 12.16 20.94 7.82
C TYR A 42 13.17 20.75 6.68
N GLN A 43 14.47 20.81 6.98
CA GLN A 43 15.54 20.66 6.01
C GLN A 43 15.58 19.26 5.40
N LYS A 44 15.34 18.21 6.20
CA LYS A 44 15.25 16.82 5.73
C LYS A 44 14.12 16.64 4.72
N GLN A 45 12.93 17.16 5.02
CA GLN A 45 11.77 17.09 4.12
C GLN A 45 12.01 17.94 2.87
N LEU A 46 12.50 19.16 3.01
CA LEU A 46 12.79 20.06 1.89
C LEU A 46 13.78 19.42 0.91
N LYS A 47 14.87 18.79 1.40
CA LYS A 47 15.83 18.07 0.57
C LYS A 47 15.18 16.88 -0.16
N LYS A 48 14.37 16.07 0.54
CA LYS A 48 13.67 14.92 -0.05
C LYS A 48 12.72 15.36 -1.18
N VAL A 49 11.89 16.36 -0.92
CA VAL A 49 10.89 16.85 -1.87
C VAL A 49 11.56 17.56 -3.05
N THR A 50 12.59 18.38 -2.81
CA THR A 50 13.38 19.02 -3.88
C THR A 50 14.03 17.98 -4.79
N LYS A 51 14.63 16.93 -4.22
CA LYS A 51 15.20 15.82 -4.99
C LYS A 51 14.14 15.12 -5.85
N LEU A 52 12.93 14.93 -5.34
CA LEU A 52 11.83 14.30 -6.09
C LEU A 52 11.34 15.19 -7.25
N ILE A 53 11.28 16.51 -7.05
CA ILE A 53 10.74 17.44 -8.05
C ILE A 53 11.78 17.80 -9.11
N ALA A 54 13.00 18.15 -8.70
CA ALA A 54 14.02 18.74 -9.57
C ALA A 54 15.13 17.76 -9.98
N GLY A 55 15.16 16.55 -9.39
CA GLY A 55 16.29 15.62 -9.55
C GLY A 55 17.59 16.09 -8.86
N SER A 56 17.64 17.32 -8.35
CA SER A 56 18.77 17.94 -7.64
C SER A 56 18.47 18.19 -6.17
N GLN A 57 19.51 18.50 -5.38
CA GLN A 57 19.34 18.89 -3.97
C GLN A 57 18.91 20.36 -3.79
N THR A 58 18.93 21.16 -4.86
CA THR A 58 18.57 22.58 -4.87
C THR A 58 17.44 22.85 -5.85
N LEU A 59 16.54 23.78 -5.48
CA LEU A 59 15.51 24.28 -6.39
C LEU A 59 16.14 25.26 -7.39
N PRO A 60 15.83 25.15 -8.68
CA PRO A 60 16.30 26.10 -9.69
C PRO A 60 15.57 27.45 -9.58
N GLU A 61 16.27 28.55 -9.89
CA GLU A 61 15.70 29.90 -9.93
C GLU A 61 14.77 30.04 -11.16
N LEU A 62 13.45 29.92 -10.96
CA LEU A 62 12.46 30.33 -11.97
C LEU A 62 12.12 31.82 -11.77
N SER A 63 11.80 32.52 -12.87
CA SER A 63 11.40 33.95 -12.85
C SER A 63 10.29 34.20 -11.85
N ARG A 64 10.55 35.08 -10.87
CA ARG A 64 9.57 35.51 -9.85
C ARG A 64 8.46 36.39 -10.44
N ASP A 65 8.73 37.02 -11.59
CA ASP A 65 7.76 37.82 -12.34
C ASP A 65 7.07 36.96 -13.41
N GLY A 66 5.78 36.68 -13.20
CA GLY A 66 4.95 35.89 -14.12
C GLY A 66 4.75 34.42 -13.72
N MET A 67 3.80 33.75 -14.38
CA MET A 67 3.64 32.30 -14.23
C MET A 67 4.70 31.59 -15.07
N PRO A 68 5.49 30.65 -14.51
CA PRO A 68 6.38 29.83 -15.32
C PRO A 68 5.56 29.08 -16.38
N SER A 69 6.09 29.04 -17.59
CA SER A 69 5.47 28.35 -18.73
C SER A 69 5.44 26.83 -18.50
N VAL A 70 4.63 26.12 -19.29
CA VAL A 70 4.60 24.64 -19.24
C VAL A 70 6.00 24.09 -19.56
N GLU A 71 6.69 24.74 -20.49
CA GLU A 71 8.03 24.43 -20.96
C GLU A 71 9.09 24.61 -19.86
N ASP A 72 8.98 25.67 -19.03
CA ASP A 72 9.89 25.89 -17.90
C ASP A 72 9.80 24.72 -16.90
N TRP A 73 8.58 24.32 -16.56
CA TRP A 73 8.34 23.19 -15.66
C TRP A 73 8.79 21.85 -16.25
N ASP A 74 8.61 21.64 -17.55
CA ASP A 74 9.05 20.43 -18.23
C ASP A 74 10.58 20.36 -18.32
N SER A 75 11.26 21.49 -18.53
CA SER A 75 12.73 21.61 -18.48
C SER A 75 13.28 21.23 -17.10
N LEU A 76 12.66 21.71 -16.01
CA LEU A 76 13.07 21.33 -14.65
C LEU A 76 12.94 19.83 -14.39
N ARG A 77 11.90 19.22 -14.93
CA ARG A 77 11.56 17.80 -14.70
C ARG A 77 12.36 16.86 -15.58
N SER A 78 12.78 17.29 -16.78
CA SER A 78 13.58 16.51 -17.73
C SER A 78 15.02 16.19 -17.27
N ARG A 79 15.46 16.72 -16.12
CA ARG A 79 16.76 16.38 -15.55
C ARG A 79 16.69 14.97 -14.96
N PRO A 80 17.51 14.02 -15.45
CA PRO A 80 17.48 12.66 -14.93
C PRO A 80 17.74 12.67 -13.44
N THR A 81 16.89 11.97 -12.68
CA THR A 81 17.15 11.70 -11.27
C THR A 81 18.48 10.95 -11.15
N PRO A 82 19.40 11.29 -10.23
CA PRO A 82 20.64 10.55 -9.98
C PRO A 82 20.42 9.11 -9.44
N SER A 83 19.23 8.55 -9.61
CA SER A 83 18.80 7.26 -9.09
C SER A 83 18.87 6.14 -10.15
N ALA A 84 19.28 6.47 -11.37
CA ALA A 84 19.71 5.48 -12.36
C ALA A 84 21.10 4.89 -12.05
N GLU A 85 21.80 5.41 -11.03
CA GLU A 85 22.90 4.68 -10.37
C GLU A 85 22.28 3.68 -9.39
N LEU A 86 21.77 2.60 -9.99
CA LEU A 86 21.65 1.32 -9.30
C LEU A 86 22.95 1.03 -8.56
N GLN A 87 22.77 0.63 -7.31
CA GLN A 87 23.74 0.01 -6.43
C GLN A 87 24.48 -1.13 -7.14
N PHE A 88 25.52 -0.80 -7.90
CA PHE A 88 26.62 -1.71 -8.15
C PHE A 88 27.48 -1.69 -6.89
N VAL A 89 27.26 -2.69 -6.04
CA VAL A 89 28.24 -3.04 -5.01
C VAL A 89 29.51 -3.42 -5.75
N SER A 90 30.47 -2.50 -5.72
CA SER A 90 31.83 -2.67 -6.20
C SER A 90 32.42 -3.93 -5.58
N GLN A 91 32.94 -4.81 -6.42
CA GLN A 91 33.82 -5.89 -6.01
C GLN A 91 35.02 -5.30 -5.28
N GLY A 92 35.08 -5.51 -3.97
CA GLY A 92 36.24 -5.22 -3.14
C GLY A 92 37.25 -6.37 -3.19
N SER A 93 38.52 -5.98 -3.18
CA SER A 93 39.73 -6.76 -3.41
C SER A 93 39.89 -8.02 -2.55
N GLN A 94 40.46 -9.04 -3.18
CA GLN A 94 41.00 -10.23 -2.53
C GLN A 94 42.22 -9.82 -1.69
N ASP A 95 42.16 -10.06 -0.39
CA ASP A 95 43.35 -10.22 0.45
C ASP A 95 43.45 -11.68 0.90
N THR A 96 44.59 -12.26 0.56
CA THR A 96 45.07 -13.58 0.97
C THR A 96 45.53 -13.55 2.42
N GLU A 97 45.11 -14.53 3.24
CA GLU A 97 46.04 -15.41 3.99
C GLU A 97 45.36 -16.48 4.86
N HIS A 98 45.93 -17.70 4.75
CA HIS A 98 46.00 -18.80 5.72
C HIS A 98 44.76 -19.70 5.92
N THR A 99 44.62 -20.63 4.98
CA THR A 99 43.69 -21.76 4.93
C THR A 99 44.07 -22.89 5.89
N ILE A 100 43.31 -23.03 6.98
CA ILE A 100 42.92 -24.36 7.45
C ILE A 100 41.72 -24.78 6.59
N ASN A 101 41.80 -25.92 5.91
CA ASN A 101 40.84 -26.31 4.88
C ASN A 101 39.53 -26.87 5.47
N TYR A 102 38.79 -26.02 6.18
CA TYR A 102 37.43 -26.30 6.66
C TYR A 102 36.47 -26.56 5.50
N GLU A 103 36.74 -25.97 4.33
CA GLU A 103 35.93 -26.08 3.12
C GLU A 103 35.83 -27.52 2.59
N LYS A 104 36.95 -28.25 2.52
CA LYS A 104 36.93 -29.67 2.13
C LYS A 104 36.19 -30.58 3.12
N ILE A 105 36.27 -30.26 4.42
CA ILE A 105 35.58 -31.02 5.47
C ILE A 105 34.07 -30.75 5.42
N LEU A 106 33.68 -29.49 5.20
CA LEU A 106 32.28 -29.10 5.05
C LEU A 106 31.65 -29.72 3.79
N VAL A 107 32.34 -29.66 2.65
CA VAL A 107 31.88 -30.27 1.39
C VAL A 107 31.69 -31.78 1.55
N HIS A 108 32.61 -32.46 2.23
CA HIS A 108 32.48 -33.91 2.47
C HIS A 108 31.30 -34.28 3.38
N LEU A 109 31.04 -33.48 4.43
CA LEU A 109 29.87 -33.64 5.31
C LEU A 109 28.53 -33.34 4.60
N LEU A 110 28.52 -32.38 3.69
CA LEU A 110 27.35 -31.96 2.92
C LEU A 110 27.04 -32.87 1.73
N ASP A 111 28.04 -33.58 1.21
CA ASP A 111 27.87 -34.62 0.19
C ASP A 111 27.23 -35.90 0.77
N THR A 112 27.44 -36.17 2.06
CA THR A 112 27.05 -37.43 2.70
C THR A 112 25.79 -37.35 3.57
N ASN A 113 25.38 -36.15 4.02
CA ASN A 113 24.27 -36.00 4.96
C ASN A 113 23.18 -35.00 4.49
N TYR A 114 22.04 -35.55 4.06
CA TYR A 114 20.87 -34.79 3.58
C TYR A 114 20.26 -33.87 4.65
N GLU A 115 20.25 -34.29 5.92
CA GLU A 115 19.73 -33.49 7.03
C GLU A 115 20.66 -32.31 7.34
N GLY A 116 21.97 -32.53 7.31
CA GLY A 116 22.98 -31.46 7.44
C GLY A 116 22.90 -30.43 6.32
N ALA A 117 22.68 -30.87 5.07
CA ALA A 117 22.44 -29.98 3.93
C ALA A 117 21.15 -29.16 4.08
N THR A 118 20.09 -29.75 4.63
CA THR A 118 18.83 -29.05 4.92
C THR A 118 19.00 -27.99 6.01
N ALA A 119 19.73 -28.32 7.08
CA ALA A 119 20.06 -27.38 8.16
C ALA A 119 20.98 -26.24 7.66
N LEU A 120 21.97 -26.56 6.83
CA LEU A 120 22.86 -25.55 6.24
C LEU A 120 22.12 -24.63 5.26
N ILE A 121 21.30 -25.16 4.35
CA ILE A 121 20.49 -24.34 3.43
C ILE A 121 19.50 -23.47 4.20
N SER A 122 18.91 -24.00 5.27
CA SER A 122 18.09 -23.22 6.19
C SER A 122 18.90 -22.08 6.82
N SER A 123 20.15 -22.34 7.23
CA SER A 123 21.07 -21.34 7.77
C SER A 123 21.66 -20.39 6.72
N LEU A 124 21.69 -20.74 5.44
CA LEU A 124 22.24 -19.89 4.37
C LEU A 124 21.16 -19.03 3.72
N TRP A 125 19.91 -19.51 3.67
CA TRP A 125 18.75 -18.69 3.30
C TRP A 125 18.57 -17.51 4.26
N SER A 126 19.00 -17.66 5.51
CA SER A 126 19.08 -16.51 6.39
C SER A 126 20.20 -15.55 5.98
N HIS A 127 21.39 -16.00 5.55
CA HIS A 127 22.58 -15.13 5.43
C HIS A 127 22.88 -14.56 4.03
N ASP A 128 22.60 -15.31 2.97
CA ASP A 128 22.96 -14.90 1.60
C ASP A 128 22.05 -15.58 0.56
N ALA A 129 20.80 -15.15 0.52
CA ALA A 129 19.78 -15.64 -0.42
C ALA A 129 20.19 -15.56 -1.90
N LYS A 130 21.03 -14.57 -2.26
CA LYS A 130 21.49 -14.37 -3.64
C LYS A 130 22.43 -15.48 -4.12
N ASN A 131 23.19 -16.13 -3.23
CA ASN A 131 24.18 -17.15 -3.61
C ASN A 131 23.71 -18.60 -3.45
N ILE A 132 22.47 -18.84 -3.03
CA ILE A 132 21.97 -20.19 -2.75
C ILE A 132 21.79 -21.04 -4.01
N GLY A 133 21.53 -20.41 -5.14
CA GLY A 133 21.56 -21.10 -6.44
C GLY A 133 22.95 -21.65 -6.78
N ARG A 134 24.03 -21.01 -6.32
CA ARG A 134 25.41 -21.47 -6.51
C ARG A 134 25.74 -22.60 -5.52
N LEU A 135 25.30 -22.52 -4.28
CA LEU A 135 25.40 -23.63 -3.31
C LEU A 135 24.57 -24.86 -3.70
N ALA A 136 23.42 -24.68 -4.33
CA ALA A 136 22.65 -25.80 -4.88
C ALA A 136 23.41 -26.56 -5.99
N SER A 137 24.44 -25.95 -6.57
CA SER A 137 25.27 -26.58 -7.61
C SER A 137 26.48 -27.33 -7.05
N THR A 138 26.79 -27.20 -5.75
CA THR A 138 27.97 -27.83 -5.15
C THR A 138 27.74 -29.28 -4.74
N SER A 139 26.51 -29.68 -4.37
CA SER A 139 26.18 -31.10 -4.12
C SER A 139 24.75 -31.48 -4.48
N LYS A 140 24.54 -32.78 -4.73
CA LYS A 140 23.20 -33.35 -4.98
C LYS A 140 22.27 -33.20 -3.78
N ALA A 141 22.78 -33.40 -2.56
CA ALA A 141 22.00 -33.26 -1.33
C ALA A 141 21.55 -31.81 -1.09
N LEU A 142 22.41 -30.83 -1.34
CA LEU A 142 22.07 -29.40 -1.28
C LEU A 142 21.07 -29.02 -2.37
N LYS A 143 21.26 -29.51 -3.60
CA LYS A 143 20.31 -29.33 -4.70
C LYS A 143 18.93 -29.85 -4.34
N GLU A 144 18.85 -31.04 -3.75
CA GLU A 144 17.59 -31.67 -3.33
C GLU A 144 16.96 -30.96 -2.11
N ALA A 145 17.76 -30.47 -1.15
CA ALA A 145 17.28 -29.69 -0.02
C ALA A 145 16.74 -28.31 -0.43
N VAL A 146 17.46 -27.59 -1.29
CA VAL A 146 16.99 -26.33 -1.91
C VAL A 146 15.73 -26.57 -2.72
N SER A 147 15.68 -27.66 -3.50
CA SER A 147 14.50 -28.06 -4.26
C SER A 147 13.30 -28.31 -3.34
N ARG A 148 13.47 -29.03 -2.22
CA ARG A 148 12.37 -29.28 -1.26
C ARG A 148 11.88 -28.00 -0.60
N ASN A 149 12.75 -27.12 -0.13
CA ASN A 149 12.35 -25.84 0.49
C ASN A 149 11.66 -24.92 -0.52
N LYS A 150 12.18 -24.82 -1.75
CA LYS A 150 11.54 -24.10 -2.86
C LYS A 150 10.20 -24.73 -3.29
N SER A 151 10.06 -26.06 -3.19
CA SER A 151 8.83 -26.77 -3.54
C SER A 151 7.73 -26.64 -2.49
N ARG A 152 8.05 -26.32 -1.23
CA ARG A 152 7.01 -26.13 -0.21
C ARG A 152 6.19 -24.89 -0.52
N PHE A 153 6.79 -23.75 -0.86
CA PHE A 153 6.05 -22.57 -1.34
C PHE A 153 6.05 -22.52 -2.87
N HIS A 154 5.10 -23.22 -3.50
CA HIS A 154 4.89 -23.14 -4.95
C HIS A 154 4.15 -21.86 -5.34
N MET A 155 4.84 -20.73 -5.31
CA MET A 155 4.44 -19.52 -6.03
C MET A 155 4.74 -19.74 -7.52
N PRO A 156 3.74 -19.72 -8.42
CA PRO A 156 3.95 -19.96 -9.82
C PRO A 156 4.70 -18.79 -10.42
N SER A 157 5.65 -19.17 -11.27
CA SER A 157 6.50 -18.29 -12.06
C SER A 157 7.59 -17.56 -11.27
N ARG A 158 8.77 -17.50 -11.88
CA ARG A 158 9.94 -16.74 -11.42
C ARG A 158 9.72 -15.21 -11.47
N ASN A 159 8.47 -14.73 -11.47
CA ASN A 159 8.09 -13.32 -11.43
C ASN A 159 7.96 -12.79 -9.99
N PHE A 160 7.89 -13.69 -9.00
CA PHE A 160 8.24 -13.37 -7.63
C PHE A 160 9.74 -13.60 -7.47
N ASN A 161 10.52 -12.54 -7.52
CA ASN A 161 11.98 -12.63 -7.54
C ASN A 161 12.55 -13.18 -6.23
N PHE A 162 11.85 -13.00 -5.11
CA PHE A 162 12.29 -13.42 -3.79
C PHE A 162 11.09 -13.89 -2.97
N CYS A 163 10.99 -15.20 -2.74
CA CYS A 163 10.36 -15.75 -1.56
C CYS A 163 11.49 -16.01 -0.57
N ASP A 164 11.80 -15.01 0.25
CA ASP A 164 13.00 -15.01 1.09
C ASP A 164 12.62 -14.86 2.56
N PHE A 165 13.49 -15.26 3.48
CA PHE A 165 13.26 -15.02 4.91
C PHE A 165 13.68 -13.60 5.27
N THR A 166 12.90 -12.90 6.12
CA THR A 166 13.12 -11.46 6.37
C THR A 166 14.48 -11.18 7.02
N GLY A 167 15.16 -10.10 6.63
CA GLY A 167 16.49 -9.71 7.17
C GLY A 167 16.53 -9.33 8.66
N TYR A 168 15.39 -9.14 9.32
CA TYR A 168 15.34 -8.94 10.79
C TYR A 168 15.78 -10.20 11.56
N THR A 169 15.66 -11.36 10.93
CA THR A 169 16.08 -12.66 11.48
C THR A 169 17.61 -12.80 11.49
N LEU A 170 18.31 -12.24 10.50
CA LEU A 170 19.78 -12.21 10.46
C LEU A 170 20.38 -11.51 11.69
N VAL A 171 19.72 -10.41 12.04
CA VAL A 171 19.73 -9.70 13.32
C VAL A 171 20.03 -10.59 14.53
N GLN A 172 18.97 -11.30 14.88
CA GLN A 172 18.84 -12.11 16.09
C GLN A 172 19.57 -13.45 16.00
N MET A 173 19.79 -13.97 14.79
CA MET A 173 20.56 -15.20 14.54
C MET A 173 22.06 -15.01 14.76
N ALA A 174 22.60 -13.83 14.45
CA ALA A 174 23.98 -13.47 14.79
C ALA A 174 24.20 -13.38 16.30
N GLU A 175 23.15 -13.01 17.05
CA GLU A 175 23.21 -12.85 18.50
C GLU A 175 22.93 -14.14 19.29
N ARG A 176 22.12 -15.08 18.77
CA ARG A 176 21.74 -16.34 19.47
C ARG A 176 21.52 -17.54 18.52
N PRO A 177 22.60 -18.27 18.15
CA PRO A 177 22.55 -19.37 17.17
C PRO A 177 21.80 -20.63 17.62
N GLU A 178 21.58 -20.81 18.92
CA GLU A 178 21.15 -22.10 19.52
C GLU A 178 19.63 -22.32 19.49
N ASN A 179 18.85 -21.27 19.20
CA ASN A 179 17.38 -21.31 19.12
C ASN A 179 16.86 -21.35 17.66
N VAL A 180 17.74 -21.61 16.69
CA VAL A 180 17.52 -21.36 15.25
C VAL A 180 16.66 -22.41 14.54
N SER A 181 16.57 -23.64 15.07
CA SER A 181 15.79 -24.74 14.48
C SER A 181 14.30 -24.42 14.33
N ASP A 182 13.78 -23.53 15.19
CA ASP A 182 12.34 -23.28 15.32
C ASP A 182 11.86 -22.04 14.55
N GLY A 183 12.77 -21.27 13.92
CA GLY A 183 12.49 -19.89 13.49
C GLY A 183 12.29 -19.67 11.99
N LEU A 184 12.98 -20.42 11.13
CA LEU A 184 13.13 -20.02 9.73
C LEU A 184 11.78 -20.00 8.98
N HIS A 185 10.96 -21.04 9.15
CA HIS A 185 9.65 -21.16 8.50
C HIS A 185 8.58 -20.15 8.98
N LYS A 186 8.92 -19.20 9.85
CA LYS A 186 8.00 -18.22 10.44
C LYS A 186 8.01 -16.85 9.76
N HIS A 187 8.95 -16.56 8.85
CA HIS A 187 9.13 -15.20 8.31
C HIS A 187 9.15 -15.19 6.78
N LEU A 188 8.10 -14.77 6.09
CA LEU A 188 8.05 -14.77 4.62
C LEU A 188 8.13 -13.35 4.04
N PHE A 189 9.03 -13.14 3.10
CA PHE A 189 9.07 -11.95 2.23
C PHE A 189 8.65 -12.33 0.83
N VAL A 190 7.68 -11.61 0.28
CA VAL A 190 7.16 -11.78 -1.08
C VAL A 190 7.36 -10.47 -1.82
N ILE A 191 8.25 -10.47 -2.82
CA ILE A 191 8.40 -9.35 -3.76
C ILE A 191 7.66 -9.72 -5.04
N GLY A 192 6.52 -9.07 -5.29
CA GLY A 192 5.94 -9.02 -6.62
C GLY A 192 6.69 -8.02 -7.49
N LYS A 193 6.72 -8.27 -8.80
CA LYS A 193 7.23 -7.34 -9.83
C LYS A 193 8.76 -7.30 -9.95
N ASP A 194 9.24 -7.78 -11.09
CA ASP A 194 10.47 -7.28 -11.72
C ASP A 194 10.19 -7.02 -13.19
N LEU A 195 10.09 -5.75 -13.53
CA LEU A 195 9.81 -5.27 -14.88
C LEU A 195 10.96 -5.56 -15.86
N LEU A 196 12.13 -5.94 -15.34
CA LEU A 196 13.35 -6.22 -16.10
C LEU A 196 13.67 -7.73 -16.13
N ALA A 197 12.97 -8.55 -15.34
CA ALA A 197 13.14 -9.99 -15.37
C ALA A 197 12.59 -10.58 -16.67
N PRO A 198 13.31 -11.54 -17.30
CA PRO A 198 12.79 -12.22 -18.47
C PRO A 198 11.50 -12.97 -18.11
N PRO A 199 10.51 -12.96 -19.01
CA PRO A 199 9.21 -13.58 -18.81
C PRO A 199 9.33 -15.03 -18.35
N ALA A 200 8.84 -15.35 -17.14
CA ALA A 200 8.69 -16.74 -16.74
C ALA A 200 7.54 -17.43 -17.51
N PRO A 201 7.64 -18.75 -17.79
CA PRO A 201 6.57 -19.47 -18.43
C PRO A 201 5.32 -19.45 -17.55
N ILE A 202 4.17 -19.15 -18.15
CA ILE A 202 2.87 -19.24 -17.49
C ILE A 202 2.57 -20.74 -17.29
N THR A 203 1.82 -21.08 -16.25
CA THR A 203 1.44 -22.48 -15.97
C THR A 203 -0.03 -22.58 -15.58
N GLY A 204 -0.64 -23.72 -15.86
CA GLY A 204 -2.04 -24.00 -15.53
C GLY A 204 -3.03 -23.26 -16.43
N ILE A 205 -4.22 -22.97 -15.92
CA ILE A 205 -5.32 -22.37 -16.70
C ILE A 205 -4.93 -21.10 -17.45
N PRO A 206 -4.09 -20.20 -16.92
CA PRO A 206 -3.69 -19.02 -17.68
C PRO A 206 -2.90 -19.33 -18.97
N THR A 207 -2.22 -20.48 -19.11
CA THR A 207 -1.58 -20.88 -20.38
C THR A 207 -2.59 -21.15 -21.48
N LEU A 208 -3.83 -21.49 -21.10
CA LEU A 208 -4.92 -21.66 -22.05
C LEU A 208 -5.04 -20.47 -22.99
N TRP A 209 -4.84 -19.26 -22.46
CA TRP A 209 -5.10 -18.02 -23.17
C TRP A 209 -3.88 -17.47 -23.92
N GLU A 210 -2.74 -18.16 -23.89
CA GLU A 210 -1.50 -17.71 -24.54
C GLU A 210 -1.50 -17.89 -26.07
N SER A 211 -2.24 -18.87 -26.60
CA SER A 211 -2.24 -19.19 -28.02
C SER A 211 -3.55 -19.79 -28.51
N ASP A 212 -3.85 -19.60 -29.80
CA ASP A 212 -4.99 -20.23 -30.47
C ASP A 212 -4.99 -21.75 -30.33
N ASP A 213 -3.83 -22.40 -30.49
CA ASP A 213 -3.71 -23.87 -30.35
C ASP A 213 -4.12 -24.36 -28.95
N ASN A 214 -3.77 -23.64 -27.89
CA ASN A 214 -4.20 -24.01 -26.54
C ASN A 214 -5.72 -23.84 -26.38
N ARG A 215 -6.31 -22.79 -26.96
CA ARG A 215 -7.75 -22.52 -26.91
C ARG A 215 -8.53 -23.51 -27.75
N ASP A 216 -8.05 -23.88 -28.93
CA ASP A 216 -8.66 -24.89 -29.80
C ASP A 216 -8.70 -26.27 -29.13
N ARG A 217 -7.63 -26.64 -28.41
CA ARG A 217 -7.61 -27.87 -27.60
C ARG A 217 -8.68 -27.84 -26.50
N MET A 218 -8.87 -26.71 -25.85
CA MET A 218 -9.91 -26.54 -24.83
C MET A 218 -11.30 -26.55 -25.43
N TRP A 219 -11.50 -25.96 -26.61
CA TRP A 219 -12.75 -26.07 -27.37
C TRP A 219 -13.09 -27.51 -27.69
N ALA A 220 -12.16 -28.26 -28.29
CA ALA A 220 -12.36 -29.67 -28.62
C ALA A 220 -12.67 -30.51 -27.37
N TRP A 221 -11.96 -30.24 -26.28
CA TRP A 221 -12.25 -30.87 -24.99
C TRP A 221 -13.64 -30.48 -24.48
N ALA A 222 -13.99 -29.20 -24.47
CA ALA A 222 -15.27 -28.69 -23.99
C ALA A 222 -16.44 -29.30 -24.79
N GLU A 223 -16.33 -29.35 -26.12
CA GLU A 223 -17.30 -30.00 -27.02
C GLU A 223 -17.50 -31.48 -26.66
N SER A 224 -16.43 -32.21 -26.36
CA SER A 224 -16.51 -33.62 -25.93
C SER A 224 -17.24 -33.81 -24.59
N GLN A 225 -17.35 -32.76 -23.77
CA GLN A 225 -17.98 -32.79 -22.43
C GLN A 225 -19.39 -32.18 -22.40
N THR A 226 -19.93 -31.70 -23.54
CA THR A 226 -21.21 -30.98 -23.63
C THR A 226 -22.47 -31.80 -23.32
N GLY A 227 -22.35 -33.10 -23.06
CA GLY A 227 -23.49 -33.98 -22.76
C GLY A 227 -24.20 -33.73 -21.42
N SER A 228 -23.67 -32.88 -20.53
CA SER A 228 -24.25 -32.59 -19.21
C SER A 228 -24.45 -31.09 -18.97
N PHE A 229 -25.67 -30.69 -18.62
CA PHE A 229 -26.04 -29.31 -18.27
C PHE A 229 -25.09 -28.69 -17.22
N ALA A 230 -24.64 -29.49 -16.25
CA ALA A 230 -23.71 -29.05 -15.21
C ALA A 230 -22.35 -28.60 -15.78
N MET A 231 -21.83 -29.28 -16.80
CA MET A 231 -20.57 -28.92 -17.45
C MET A 231 -20.73 -27.69 -18.33
N THR A 232 -21.83 -27.56 -19.06
CA THR A 232 -22.16 -26.36 -19.84
C THR A 232 -22.16 -25.10 -18.95
N VAL A 233 -22.76 -25.20 -17.76
CA VAL A 233 -22.81 -24.11 -16.78
C VAL A 233 -21.43 -23.77 -16.22
N LYS A 234 -20.54 -24.75 -16.02
CA LYS A 234 -19.14 -24.51 -15.62
C LYS A 234 -18.30 -23.87 -16.73
N LEU A 235 -18.57 -24.18 -18.00
CA LEU A 235 -17.81 -23.68 -19.15
C LEU A 235 -18.32 -22.35 -19.72
N ALA A 236 -19.49 -21.88 -19.30
CA ALA A 236 -20.04 -20.59 -19.73
C ALA A 236 -19.05 -19.40 -19.62
N PRO A 237 -18.24 -19.25 -18.54
CA PRO A 237 -17.25 -18.18 -18.45
C PRO A 237 -16.17 -18.25 -19.52
N TYR A 238 -15.74 -19.47 -19.89
CA TYR A 238 -14.77 -19.69 -20.96
C TYR A 238 -15.34 -19.22 -22.31
N TYR A 239 -16.52 -19.72 -22.70
CA TYR A 239 -17.14 -19.35 -23.97
C TYR A 239 -17.40 -17.85 -24.11
N ALA A 240 -17.85 -17.21 -23.02
CA ALA A 240 -18.10 -15.76 -23.02
C ALA A 240 -16.81 -14.96 -23.22
N THR A 241 -15.72 -15.39 -22.57
CA THR A 241 -14.44 -14.70 -22.63
C THR A 241 -13.73 -14.92 -23.96
N GLU A 242 -13.77 -16.15 -24.47
CA GLU A 242 -13.20 -16.50 -25.78
C GLU A 242 -13.83 -15.68 -26.90
N ARG A 243 -15.17 -15.57 -26.92
CA ARG A 243 -15.86 -14.77 -27.92
C ARG A 243 -15.41 -13.30 -27.90
N ARG A 244 -15.18 -12.74 -26.71
CA ARG A 244 -14.67 -11.38 -26.54
C ARG A 244 -13.23 -11.26 -27.03
N LEU A 245 -12.38 -12.22 -26.67
CA LEU A 245 -10.97 -12.26 -27.04
C LEU A 245 -10.79 -12.34 -28.56
N LEU A 246 -11.48 -13.27 -29.22
CA LEU A 246 -11.50 -13.38 -30.69
C LEU A 246 -11.94 -12.09 -31.37
N THR A 247 -12.89 -11.37 -30.77
CA THR A 247 -13.36 -10.09 -31.34
C THR A 247 -12.27 -9.02 -31.29
N ILE A 248 -11.54 -8.90 -30.17
CA ILE A 248 -10.48 -7.91 -30.02
C ILE A 248 -9.20 -8.30 -30.79
N GLU A 249 -8.87 -9.58 -30.88
CA GLU A 249 -7.73 -10.06 -31.68
C GLU A 249 -7.95 -9.82 -33.18
N ARG A 250 -9.17 -10.05 -33.70
CA ARG A 250 -9.51 -9.66 -35.07
C ARG A 250 -9.31 -8.16 -35.31
N HIS A 251 -9.63 -7.33 -34.31
CA HIS A 251 -9.39 -5.90 -34.39
C HIS A 251 -7.90 -5.57 -34.41
N LEU A 252 -7.09 -6.24 -33.57
CA LEU A 252 -5.63 -6.14 -33.60
C LEU A 252 -5.06 -6.53 -34.97
N SER A 253 -5.45 -7.69 -35.52
CA SER A 253 -4.98 -8.15 -36.83
C SER A 253 -5.34 -7.19 -37.96
N ALA A 254 -6.58 -6.70 -37.99
CA ALA A 254 -7.01 -5.72 -38.99
C ALA A 254 -6.20 -4.42 -38.90
N LYS A 255 -5.89 -3.96 -37.67
CA LYS A 255 -5.08 -2.77 -37.44
C LYS A 255 -3.63 -2.96 -37.87
N GLN A 256 -3.00 -4.08 -37.52
CA GLN A 256 -1.65 -4.43 -37.95
C GLN A 256 -1.54 -4.48 -39.47
N GLN A 257 -2.52 -5.11 -40.15
CA GLN A 257 -2.60 -5.14 -41.61
C GLN A 257 -2.71 -3.73 -42.21
N SER A 258 -3.55 -2.86 -41.63
CA SER A 258 -3.69 -1.48 -42.10
C SER A 258 -2.41 -0.65 -41.97
N LEU A 259 -1.56 -0.97 -40.98
CA LEU A 259 -0.29 -0.29 -40.73
C LEU A 259 0.89 -0.91 -41.51
N GLY A 260 0.64 -1.96 -42.32
CA GLY A 260 1.69 -2.69 -43.04
C GLY A 260 2.68 -3.40 -42.12
N GLN A 261 2.32 -3.60 -40.84
CA GLN A 261 3.14 -4.29 -39.87
C GLN A 261 2.84 -5.79 -39.94
N VAL A 262 3.84 -6.59 -40.31
CA VAL A 262 3.81 -8.04 -40.08
C VAL A 262 4.09 -8.24 -38.59
N ALA A 263 3.23 -8.96 -37.88
CA ALA A 263 3.25 -9.10 -36.42
C ALA A 263 4.66 -9.42 -35.88
N ILE A 264 5.29 -8.46 -35.18
CA ILE A 264 6.57 -8.65 -34.49
C ILE A 264 6.51 -8.00 -33.10
N ARG A 265 5.99 -8.78 -32.15
CA ARG A 265 6.60 -9.07 -30.84
C ARG A 265 5.74 -10.16 -30.23
N ALA A 266 6.36 -11.16 -29.60
CA ALA A 266 5.60 -12.10 -28.79
C ALA A 266 4.84 -11.31 -27.71
N PRO A 267 3.54 -11.58 -27.49
CA PRO A 267 2.78 -10.94 -26.43
C PRO A 267 3.54 -11.06 -25.12
N THR A 268 3.68 -9.97 -24.39
CA THR A 268 4.36 -10.02 -23.09
C THR A 268 3.52 -10.76 -22.04
N HIS A 269 2.22 -10.98 -22.31
CA HIS A 269 1.24 -11.63 -21.44
C HIS A 269 1.32 -11.08 -20.00
N HIS A 270 1.35 -9.75 -19.91
CA HIS A 270 1.62 -9.02 -18.68
C HIS A 270 0.51 -9.25 -17.65
N HIS A 271 -0.73 -8.95 -18.03
CA HIS A 271 -1.90 -9.08 -17.16
C HIS A 271 -2.19 -10.54 -16.87
N LEU A 272 -2.03 -11.43 -17.86
CA LEU A 272 -2.15 -12.87 -17.65
C LEU A 272 -1.23 -13.36 -16.53
N ARG A 273 0.01 -12.87 -16.48
CA ARG A 273 0.93 -13.18 -15.38
C ARG A 273 0.50 -12.57 -14.06
N GLU A 274 0.04 -11.33 -14.03
CA GLU A 274 -0.46 -10.72 -12.80
C GLU A 274 -1.66 -11.50 -12.22
N ALA A 275 -2.58 -11.94 -13.09
CA ALA A 275 -3.70 -12.79 -12.69
C ALA A 275 -3.25 -14.14 -12.11
N THR A 276 -2.06 -14.63 -12.50
CA THR A 276 -1.49 -15.87 -11.95
C THR A 276 -0.84 -15.71 -10.57
N CYS A 277 -0.75 -14.50 -10.03
CA CYS A 277 -0.02 -14.24 -8.78
C CYS A 277 -0.88 -14.46 -7.53
N THR A 278 -2.10 -13.93 -7.50
CA THR A 278 -2.91 -13.82 -6.27
C THR A 278 -3.45 -15.17 -5.79
N ILE A 279 -4.04 -15.98 -6.66
CA ILE A 279 -4.63 -17.27 -6.26
C ILE A 279 -3.56 -18.23 -5.71
N PRO A 280 -2.42 -18.39 -6.36
CA PRO A 280 -1.38 -19.30 -5.87
C PRO A 280 -0.67 -18.78 -4.61
N LEU A 281 -0.60 -17.46 -4.42
CA LEU A 281 -0.25 -16.86 -3.13
C LEU A 281 -1.21 -17.33 -2.05
N LEU A 282 -2.51 -17.17 -2.26
CA LEU A 282 -3.52 -17.59 -1.28
C LEU A 282 -3.50 -19.11 -1.06
N ARG A 283 -3.27 -19.93 -2.09
CA ARG A 283 -3.06 -21.38 -1.97
C ARG A 283 -1.87 -21.71 -1.08
N SER A 284 -0.73 -21.07 -1.33
CA SER A 284 0.48 -21.29 -0.56
C SER A 284 0.32 -20.83 0.89
N LEU A 285 -0.30 -19.67 1.11
CA LEU A 285 -0.58 -19.17 2.46
C LEU A 285 -1.64 -20.00 3.18
N HIS A 286 -2.64 -20.54 2.49
CA HIS A 286 -3.60 -21.46 3.10
C HIS A 286 -2.91 -22.74 3.59
N GLN A 287 -2.05 -23.31 2.74
CA GLN A 287 -1.39 -24.57 3.04
C GLN A 287 -0.28 -24.44 4.10
N TYR A 288 0.45 -23.32 4.12
CA TYR A 288 1.65 -23.17 4.95
C TYR A 288 1.64 -21.95 5.89
N GLY A 289 0.70 -21.02 5.72
CA GLY A 289 0.64 -19.74 6.43
C GLY A 289 0.30 -19.86 7.91
N ALA A 290 -0.27 -20.99 8.35
CA ALA A 290 -0.53 -21.24 9.77
C ALA A 290 0.73 -21.18 10.65
N ASN A 291 1.92 -21.39 10.06
CA ASN A 291 3.20 -21.34 10.76
C ASN A 291 3.92 -19.99 10.60
N LEU A 292 3.37 -19.04 9.86
CA LEU A 292 3.99 -17.73 9.64
C LEU A 292 3.68 -16.78 10.79
N ASN A 293 4.72 -16.16 11.34
CA ASN A 293 4.65 -15.08 12.33
C ASN A 293 4.88 -13.71 11.68
N CYS A 294 5.72 -13.62 10.65
CA CYS A 294 5.96 -12.38 9.92
C CYS A 294 5.74 -12.57 8.43
N LEU A 295 5.07 -11.62 7.80
CA LEU A 295 4.84 -11.59 6.36
C LEU A 295 5.12 -10.19 5.84
N ARG A 296 5.95 -10.07 4.81
CA ARG A 296 6.15 -8.81 4.09
C ARG A 296 5.74 -9.01 2.63
N LEU A 297 4.78 -8.22 2.17
CA LEU A 297 4.26 -8.18 0.81
C LEU A 297 4.73 -6.88 0.16
N HIS A 298 5.62 -6.98 -0.80
CA HIS A 298 6.20 -5.84 -1.51
C HIS A 298 5.81 -5.88 -2.98
N GLU A 299 5.16 -4.85 -3.50
CA GLU A 299 4.74 -4.73 -4.90
C GLU A 299 3.96 -5.96 -5.43
N VAL A 300 3.16 -6.60 -4.58
CA VAL A 300 2.36 -7.78 -4.94
C VAL A 300 1.18 -7.37 -5.84
N PRO A 301 1.11 -7.87 -7.09
CA PRO A 301 -0.01 -7.56 -7.99
C PRO A 301 -1.33 -8.06 -7.45
N GLY A 302 -2.40 -7.29 -7.67
CA GLY A 302 -3.75 -7.66 -7.23
C GLY A 302 -3.96 -7.65 -5.70
N LEU A 303 -2.98 -7.23 -4.90
CA LEU A 303 -3.17 -7.11 -3.45
C LEU A 303 -3.99 -5.86 -3.13
N ASP A 304 -5.27 -6.06 -2.78
CA ASP A 304 -6.17 -5.04 -2.27
C ASP A 304 -6.61 -5.34 -0.81
N LEU A 305 -7.57 -4.57 -0.29
CA LEU A 305 -8.10 -4.75 1.07
C LEU A 305 -8.72 -6.13 1.29
N ARG A 306 -9.39 -6.67 0.27
CA ARG A 306 -10.10 -7.95 0.34
C ARG A 306 -9.11 -9.09 0.37
N VAL A 307 -8.13 -9.08 -0.54
CA VAL A 307 -7.03 -10.04 -0.55
C VAL A 307 -6.24 -9.96 0.76
N THR A 308 -6.02 -8.77 1.32
CA THR A 308 -5.35 -8.60 2.61
C THR A 308 -6.11 -9.29 3.75
N LYS A 309 -7.44 -9.14 3.82
CA LYS A 309 -8.27 -9.85 4.82
C LYS A 309 -8.16 -11.37 4.65
N LEU A 310 -8.09 -11.88 3.42
CA LEU A 310 -7.92 -13.30 3.13
C LEU A 310 -6.53 -13.81 3.53
N VAL A 311 -5.48 -13.04 3.26
CA VAL A 311 -4.11 -13.33 3.72
C VAL A 311 -4.06 -13.47 5.24
N LEU A 312 -4.68 -12.54 5.98
CA LEU A 312 -4.74 -12.61 7.45
C LEU A 312 -5.53 -13.82 7.96
N SER A 313 -6.61 -14.17 7.26
CA SER A 313 -7.43 -15.34 7.58
C SER A 313 -6.66 -16.65 7.38
N ALA A 314 -5.79 -16.70 6.36
CA ALA A 314 -4.90 -17.84 6.09
C ALA A 314 -3.74 -17.94 7.09
N CYS A 315 -3.20 -16.79 7.54
CA CYS A 315 -2.02 -16.71 8.40
C CYS A 315 -2.40 -16.49 9.89
N LYS A 316 -3.01 -17.48 10.52
CA LYS A 316 -3.55 -17.35 11.90
C LYS A 316 -2.51 -17.07 12.99
N SER A 317 -1.24 -17.38 12.77
CA SER A 317 -0.15 -17.17 13.74
C SER A 317 0.62 -15.86 13.53
N LEU A 318 0.19 -15.04 12.57
CA LEU A 318 0.89 -13.82 12.20
C LEU A 318 0.91 -12.84 13.39
N THR A 319 2.08 -12.28 13.66
CA THR A 319 2.32 -11.22 14.63
C THR A 319 2.76 -9.91 13.96
N LYS A 320 3.28 -9.98 12.72
CA LYS A 320 3.70 -8.82 11.93
C LYS A 320 3.33 -8.95 10.45
N LEU A 321 2.76 -7.89 9.89
CA LEU A 321 2.47 -7.76 8.46
C LEU A 321 3.04 -6.44 7.92
N ASP A 322 3.88 -6.52 6.91
CA ASP A 322 4.37 -5.37 6.17
C ASP A 322 3.75 -5.38 4.76
N ILE A 323 3.08 -4.29 4.37
CA ILE A 323 2.53 -4.09 3.02
C ILE A 323 3.22 -2.89 2.39
N ILE A 324 3.98 -3.09 1.32
CA ILE A 324 4.87 -2.09 0.76
C ILE A 324 4.59 -1.95 -0.74
N GLU A 325 4.30 -0.73 -1.18
CA GLU A 325 4.24 -0.34 -2.60
C GLU A 325 3.29 -1.19 -3.48
N CYS A 326 2.24 -1.79 -2.89
CA CYS A 326 1.25 -2.57 -3.62
C CYS A 326 0.26 -1.65 -4.36
N GLU A 327 0.11 -1.83 -5.67
CA GLU A 327 -0.53 -0.84 -6.56
C GLU A 327 -2.01 -0.57 -6.27
N LEU A 328 -2.75 -1.56 -5.76
CA LEU A 328 -4.18 -1.42 -5.42
C LEU A 328 -4.41 -0.91 -3.99
N LEU A 329 -3.34 -0.70 -3.20
CA LEU A 329 -3.41 -0.15 -1.85
C LEU A 329 -2.75 1.23 -1.79
N HIS A 330 -3.58 2.26 -1.89
CA HIS A 330 -3.15 3.66 -1.83
C HIS A 330 -3.16 4.22 -0.40
N PHE A 331 -2.72 5.48 -0.23
CA PHE A 331 -2.59 6.15 1.07
C PHE A 331 -3.83 6.06 1.97
N SER A 332 -5.03 6.32 1.45
CA SER A 332 -6.26 6.27 2.26
C SER A 332 -6.67 4.86 2.73
N SER A 333 -6.00 3.80 2.27
CA SER A 333 -6.30 2.41 2.67
C SER A 333 -5.92 2.13 4.13
N ILE A 334 -5.03 2.93 4.73
CA ILE A 334 -4.49 2.68 6.08
C ILE A 334 -5.59 2.55 7.15
N VAL A 335 -6.64 3.37 7.07
CA VAL A 335 -7.75 3.32 8.06
C VAL A 335 -8.48 1.98 7.98
N GLN A 336 -8.79 1.52 6.77
CA GLN A 336 -9.48 0.24 6.54
C GLN A 336 -8.57 -0.96 6.80
N LEU A 337 -7.26 -0.83 6.55
CA LEU A 337 -6.28 -1.86 6.92
C LEU A 337 -6.22 -2.07 8.44
N LEU A 338 -6.31 -0.99 9.23
CA LEU A 338 -6.40 -1.10 10.69
C LEU A 338 -7.70 -1.78 11.13
N ASP A 339 -8.84 -1.46 10.49
CA ASP A 339 -10.11 -2.14 10.75
C ASP A 339 -10.01 -3.63 10.42
N ILE A 340 -9.44 -4.00 9.28
CA ILE A 340 -9.21 -5.41 8.89
C ILE A 340 -8.32 -6.14 9.90
N VAL A 341 -7.22 -5.52 10.36
CA VAL A 341 -6.35 -6.08 11.40
C VAL A 341 -7.12 -6.28 12.71
N HIS A 342 -7.95 -5.30 13.10
CA HIS A 342 -8.77 -5.38 14.29
C HIS A 342 -9.78 -6.53 14.20
N VAL A 343 -10.58 -6.58 13.12
CA VAL A 343 -11.57 -7.65 12.90
C VAL A 343 -10.89 -9.01 12.97
N ASN A 344 -9.76 -9.18 12.28
CA ASN A 344 -9.01 -10.44 12.30
C ASN A 344 -8.51 -10.81 13.71
N SER A 345 -8.07 -9.83 14.50
CA SER A 345 -7.65 -10.06 15.89
C SER A 345 -8.81 -10.52 16.78
N LYS A 346 -10.01 -9.96 16.57
CA LYS A 346 -11.23 -10.34 17.31
C LYS A 346 -11.71 -11.73 16.95
N GLU A 347 -11.77 -12.05 15.66
CA GLU A 347 -12.12 -13.39 15.17
C GLU A 347 -11.14 -14.47 15.67
N ALA A 348 -9.84 -14.15 15.72
CA ALA A 348 -8.81 -15.08 16.18
C ALA A 348 -8.69 -15.16 17.71
N GLY A 349 -9.35 -14.27 18.47
CA GLY A 349 -9.18 -14.16 19.92
C GLY A 349 -7.75 -13.76 20.34
N LYS A 350 -7.06 -12.92 19.54
CA LYS A 350 -5.66 -12.52 19.72
C LYS A 350 -5.48 -11.01 19.80
N SER A 351 -4.30 -10.57 20.20
CA SER A 351 -3.91 -9.17 20.07
C SER A 351 -3.77 -8.78 18.58
N PRO A 352 -4.02 -7.51 18.23
CA PRO A 352 -3.71 -7.00 16.90
C PRO A 352 -2.26 -7.26 16.49
N ILE A 353 -2.04 -7.54 15.22
CA ILE A 353 -0.70 -7.71 14.67
C ILE A 353 -0.02 -6.35 14.48
N GLN A 354 1.31 -6.35 14.45
CA GLN A 354 2.09 -5.18 14.08
C GLN A 354 2.00 -4.96 12.56
N LEU A 355 1.29 -3.91 12.15
CA LEU A 355 1.15 -3.51 10.76
C LEU A 355 2.23 -2.48 10.38
N GLN A 356 2.93 -2.69 9.27
CA GLN A 356 3.67 -1.65 8.55
C GLN A 356 3.05 -1.46 7.18
N PHE A 357 2.85 -0.22 6.77
CA PHE A 357 2.23 0.10 5.49
C PHE A 357 2.97 1.23 4.80
N ARG A 358 3.42 0.99 3.57
CA ARG A 358 3.90 2.02 2.65
C ARG A 358 3.04 1.98 1.39
N PRO A 359 2.22 3.01 1.13
CA PRO A 359 1.43 3.09 -0.08
C PRO A 359 2.28 3.07 -1.35
N LYS A 360 1.67 2.74 -2.50
CA LYS A 360 2.32 2.93 -3.79
C LYS A 360 2.71 4.39 -4.01
N THR A 361 3.99 4.62 -4.24
CA THR A 361 4.57 5.92 -4.58
C THR A 361 4.50 6.11 -6.10
N TRP A 362 3.72 7.11 -6.52
CA TRP A 362 3.62 7.48 -7.94
C TRP A 362 4.58 8.61 -8.27
N LEU A 363 5.70 8.28 -8.92
CA LEU A 363 6.77 9.22 -9.25
C LEU A 363 6.69 9.85 -10.66
N GLY A 364 5.79 9.35 -11.52
CA GLY A 364 5.66 9.84 -12.90
C GLY A 364 6.83 9.38 -13.77
N THR A 365 6.79 9.70 -15.07
CA THR A 365 7.95 9.52 -15.95
C THR A 365 8.95 10.66 -15.76
N ASP A 366 10.20 10.48 -16.17
CA ASP A 366 11.24 11.52 -16.12
C ASP A 366 10.90 12.77 -16.96
N THR A 367 9.89 12.69 -17.83
CA THR A 367 9.41 13.80 -18.68
C THR A 367 7.89 13.93 -18.58
N GLY A 368 7.38 14.09 -17.35
CA GLY A 368 5.93 14.19 -17.14
C GLY A 368 5.52 14.02 -15.70
N ARG A 369 6.16 14.77 -14.78
CA ARG A 369 5.83 14.79 -13.35
C ARG A 369 4.85 15.92 -12.98
N GLN A 370 3.97 16.32 -13.90
CA GLN A 370 3.05 17.44 -13.68
C GLN A 370 1.92 17.06 -12.71
N GLY A 371 2.04 17.39 -11.43
CA GLY A 371 1.00 17.12 -10.44
C GLY A 371 1.03 15.69 -9.87
N THR A 372 2.12 14.95 -10.06
CA THR A 372 2.36 13.69 -9.35
C THR A 372 2.65 14.02 -7.88
N MET A 373 1.73 13.64 -6.99
CA MET A 373 1.80 14.03 -5.58
C MET A 373 2.36 12.93 -4.68
N VAL A 374 3.08 11.96 -5.25
CA VAL A 374 3.41 10.67 -4.60
C VAL A 374 2.15 9.82 -4.34
N LEU A 375 1.04 10.45 -3.93
CA LEU A 375 -0.29 9.90 -3.68
C LEU A 375 -1.05 9.44 -4.93
N SER A 376 -0.74 10.00 -6.10
CA SER A 376 -1.42 9.70 -7.35
C SER A 376 -0.52 9.97 -8.54
N PHE A 377 -0.67 9.14 -9.57
CA PHE A 377 -0.08 9.40 -10.88
C PHE A 377 -0.78 10.53 -11.62
N ASP A 378 -2.08 10.78 -11.40
CA ASP A 378 -2.81 11.87 -12.03
C ASP A 378 -2.94 13.07 -11.09
N GLY A 379 -2.98 14.28 -11.65
CA GLY A 379 -3.14 15.51 -10.86
C GLY A 379 -4.48 15.54 -10.11
N ILE A 380 -4.44 15.43 -8.79
CA ILE A 380 -5.58 15.74 -7.91
C ILE A 380 -5.59 17.24 -7.61
N GLN A 381 -6.78 17.86 -7.56
CA GLN A 381 -6.88 19.28 -7.21
C GLN A 381 -6.37 19.57 -5.79
N TYR A 382 -5.35 20.43 -5.69
CA TYR A 382 -4.54 20.67 -4.50
C TYR A 382 -5.29 21.18 -3.26
N ASN A 383 -6.27 22.07 -3.42
CA ASN A 383 -6.80 22.91 -2.32
C ASN A 383 -7.33 22.15 -1.07
N ASN A 384 -7.53 20.84 -1.14
CA ASN A 384 -8.02 20.02 -0.02
C ASN A 384 -7.09 18.86 0.38
N ILE A 385 -5.93 18.71 -0.27
CA ILE A 385 -5.08 17.53 -0.08
C ILE A 385 -4.32 17.56 1.25
N PRO A 386 -3.65 18.65 1.66
CA PRO A 386 -2.89 18.66 2.91
C PRO A 386 -3.76 18.36 4.13
N SER A 387 -4.91 19.02 4.24
CA SER A 387 -5.87 18.77 5.32
C SER A 387 -6.49 17.38 5.26
N ALA A 388 -6.73 16.82 4.07
CA ALA A 388 -7.18 15.43 3.94
C ALA A 388 -6.10 14.41 4.34
N VAL A 389 -4.83 14.68 4.01
CA VAL A 389 -3.68 13.88 4.44
C VAL A 389 -3.57 13.92 5.96
N MET A 390 -3.52 15.11 6.58
CA MET A 390 -3.46 15.25 8.04
C MET A 390 -4.67 14.59 8.72
N SER A 391 -5.88 14.75 8.17
CA SER A 391 -7.10 14.09 8.69
C SER A 391 -7.00 12.56 8.63
N THR A 392 -6.43 12.02 7.56
CA THR A 392 -6.25 10.57 7.38
C THR A 392 -5.18 10.05 8.35
N VAL A 393 -4.07 10.76 8.52
CA VAL A 393 -3.02 10.41 9.49
C VAL A 393 -3.57 10.49 10.92
N PHE A 394 -4.33 11.54 11.26
CA PHE A 394 -5.02 11.67 12.55
C PHE A 394 -5.84 10.41 12.84
N MET A 395 -6.76 10.05 11.92
CA MET A 395 -7.63 8.89 12.07
C MET A 395 -6.84 7.58 12.20
N ALA A 396 -5.79 7.40 11.39
CA ALA A 396 -4.95 6.23 11.45
C ALA A 396 -4.23 6.10 12.80
N VAL A 397 -3.64 7.19 13.31
CA VAL A 397 -2.90 7.20 14.58
C VAL A 397 -3.85 6.95 15.76
N VAL A 398 -4.99 7.64 15.86
CA VAL A 398 -5.92 7.45 16.98
C VAL A 398 -6.58 6.07 16.99
N LYS A 399 -6.62 5.35 15.86
CA LYS A 399 -7.00 3.93 15.79
C LYS A 399 -5.85 2.98 16.12
N ALA A 400 -4.65 3.28 15.65
CA ALA A 400 -3.49 2.41 15.82
C ALA A 400 -2.99 2.38 17.28
N VAL A 401 -3.10 3.49 18.01
CA VAL A 401 -2.63 3.61 19.40
C VAL A 401 -3.31 2.62 20.36
N PRO A 402 -4.66 2.52 20.43
CA PRO A 402 -5.33 1.49 21.24
C PRO A 402 -4.99 0.05 20.84
N MET A 403 -4.57 -0.16 19.58
CA MET A 403 -4.15 -1.47 19.07
C MET A 403 -2.68 -1.79 19.36
N GLY A 404 -1.91 -0.84 19.92
CA GLY A 404 -0.48 -0.97 20.14
C GLY A 404 0.34 -1.01 18.84
N ILE A 405 -0.16 -0.40 17.76
CA ILE A 405 0.51 -0.35 16.46
C ILE A 405 1.20 1.00 16.28
N ASP A 406 2.50 0.99 16.01
CA ASP A 406 3.28 2.18 15.70
C ASP A 406 3.42 2.38 14.19
N LEU A 407 2.77 3.44 13.69
CA LEU A 407 2.78 3.83 12.28
C LEU A 407 3.78 4.95 11.95
N VAL A 408 4.12 5.82 12.92
CA VAL A 408 4.65 7.17 12.60
C VAL A 408 6.04 7.47 13.17
N SER A 409 6.63 6.57 13.95
CA SER A 409 8.02 6.70 14.40
C SER A 409 9.00 6.78 13.22
N GLU A 410 10.16 7.39 13.44
CA GLU A 410 11.11 7.80 12.39
C GLU A 410 11.48 6.70 11.36
N HIS A 411 11.55 5.43 11.76
CA HIS A 411 11.93 4.32 10.88
C HIS A 411 10.75 3.55 10.28
N ARG A 412 9.51 3.96 10.55
CA ARG A 412 8.32 3.27 10.09
C ARG A 412 8.06 3.52 8.61
N GLU A 413 7.55 2.52 7.92
CA GLU A 413 7.34 2.55 6.48
C GLU A 413 6.31 3.61 6.07
N PHE A 414 5.28 3.79 6.91
CA PHE A 414 4.27 4.84 6.73
C PHE A 414 4.88 6.23 6.95
N ARG A 415 5.70 6.42 8.00
CA ARG A 415 6.44 7.67 8.22
C ARG A 415 7.36 8.02 7.05
N ASN A 416 8.11 7.04 6.55
CA ASN A 416 8.97 7.22 5.38
C ASN A 416 8.19 7.66 4.13
N PHE A 417 6.92 7.28 4.01
CA PHE A 417 6.02 7.78 2.96
C PHE A 417 5.55 9.21 3.25
N LEU A 418 5.12 9.51 4.49
CA LEU A 418 4.69 10.86 4.87
C LEU A 418 5.76 11.93 4.64
N ASP A 419 7.03 11.59 4.88
CA ASP A 419 8.18 12.47 4.67
C ASP A 419 8.40 12.88 3.20
N ILE A 420 7.88 12.10 2.24
CA ILE A 420 7.99 12.39 0.81
C ILE A 420 6.70 12.97 0.22
N ILE A 421 5.59 12.98 0.99
CA ILE A 421 4.37 13.65 0.55
C ILE A 421 4.71 15.13 0.40
N PRO A 422 4.48 15.71 -0.78
CA PRO A 422 4.79 17.10 -1.02
C PRO A 422 3.93 17.98 -0.09
N MET A 423 4.65 18.58 0.87
CA MET A 423 4.32 19.32 2.09
C MET A 423 4.78 20.76 2.19
N ARG A 424 4.11 21.67 2.93
CA ARG A 424 4.88 22.80 3.49
C ARG A 424 5.96 22.14 4.34
N PRO A 425 7.26 22.34 4.08
CA PRO A 425 8.28 21.57 4.78
C PRO A 425 8.12 21.78 6.29
N GLY A 426 8.30 20.70 7.06
CA GLY A 426 8.10 20.70 8.51
C GLY A 426 6.64 20.55 8.96
N ALA A 427 5.63 20.77 8.10
CA ALA A 427 4.22 20.72 8.53
C ALA A 427 3.79 19.35 9.07
N MET A 428 4.24 18.25 8.45
CA MET A 428 3.99 16.89 8.96
C MET A 428 4.71 16.64 10.29
N ALA A 429 5.96 17.08 10.41
CA ALA A 429 6.72 16.92 11.65
C ALA A 429 6.07 17.68 12.81
N LEU A 430 5.62 18.92 12.56
CA LEU A 430 4.89 19.74 13.52
C LEU A 430 3.54 19.13 13.91
N PHE A 431 2.78 18.66 12.92
CA PHE A 431 1.52 17.96 13.16
C PHE A 431 1.72 16.71 14.03
N LEU A 432 2.67 15.85 13.68
CA LEU A 432 2.97 14.63 14.44
C LEU A 432 3.48 14.97 15.85
N HIS A 433 4.28 16.02 16.01
CA HIS A 433 4.70 16.49 17.34
C HIS A 433 3.48 16.86 18.19
N ASN A 434 2.60 17.72 17.68
CA ASN A 434 1.42 18.17 18.41
C ASN A 434 0.45 17.01 18.70
N LEU A 435 0.22 16.13 17.73
CA LEU A 435 -0.65 14.98 17.88
C LEU A 435 -0.13 14.00 18.93
N MET A 436 1.16 13.67 18.90
CA MET A 436 1.72 12.71 19.85
C MET A 436 1.83 13.30 21.26
N VAL A 437 2.16 14.59 21.41
CA VAL A 437 2.12 15.24 22.73
C VAL A 437 0.70 15.21 23.30
N TYR A 438 -0.32 15.51 22.47
CA TYR A 438 -1.70 15.41 22.88
C TYR A 438 -2.06 13.97 23.32
N ILE A 439 -1.73 12.97 22.50
CA ILE A 439 -2.01 11.54 22.79
C ILE A 439 -1.33 11.09 24.09
N ASP A 440 -0.02 11.32 24.24
CA ASP A 440 0.73 10.92 25.42
C ASP A 440 0.14 11.57 26.70
N THR A 441 -0.39 12.80 26.58
CA THR A 441 -1.04 13.50 27.70
C THR A 441 -2.39 12.87 28.05
N ILE A 442 -3.26 12.59 27.07
CA ILE A 442 -4.58 11.99 27.36
C ILE A 442 -4.51 10.52 27.78
N GLN A 443 -3.42 9.82 27.42
CA GLN A 443 -3.18 8.44 27.86
C GLN A 443 -2.65 8.35 29.29
N ASP A 444 -2.23 9.46 29.89
CA ASP A 444 -1.88 9.57 31.31
C ASP A 444 -2.95 10.40 32.05
N PRO A 445 -3.98 9.74 32.64
CA PRO A 445 -5.08 10.44 33.30
C PRO A 445 -4.63 11.37 34.42
N VAL A 446 -3.56 11.00 35.14
CA VAL A 446 -3.02 11.81 36.24
C VAL A 446 -2.44 13.11 35.70
N THR A 447 -1.68 13.03 34.61
CA THR A 447 -1.16 14.23 33.96
C THR A 447 -2.30 15.07 33.36
N TRP A 448 -3.25 14.45 32.66
CA TRP A 448 -4.37 15.16 32.04
C TRP A 448 -5.22 15.93 33.05
N GLU A 449 -5.62 15.30 34.16
CA GLU A 449 -6.44 15.91 35.21
C GLU A 449 -5.70 17.01 36.00
N ALA A 450 -4.37 16.95 36.04
CA ALA A 450 -3.54 17.97 36.70
C ALA A 450 -3.38 19.25 35.86
N LEU A 451 -3.67 19.19 34.55
CA LEU A 451 -3.62 20.37 33.67
C LEU A 451 -4.84 21.26 33.87
N ASP A 452 -4.64 22.58 33.81
CA ASP A 452 -5.74 23.52 33.75
C ASP A 452 -6.46 23.45 32.39
N GLU A 453 -7.73 23.88 32.36
CA GLU A 453 -8.58 23.82 31.17
C GLU A 453 -8.00 24.60 29.98
N GLU A 454 -7.24 25.68 30.22
CA GLU A 454 -6.62 26.49 29.17
C GLU A 454 -5.50 25.71 28.49
N THR A 455 -4.68 24.98 29.25
CA THR A 455 -3.63 24.10 28.74
C THR A 455 -4.21 22.90 27.98
N GLN A 456 -5.28 22.27 28.49
CA GLN A 456 -5.96 21.19 27.76
C GLN A 456 -6.49 21.67 26.40
N LYS A 457 -7.13 22.85 26.37
CA LYS A 457 -7.63 23.46 25.13
C LYS A 457 -6.50 23.84 24.17
N ASP A 458 -5.36 24.32 24.66
CA ASP A 458 -4.18 24.59 23.79
C ASP A 458 -3.72 23.31 23.10
N LEU A 459 -3.59 22.19 23.82
CA LEU A 459 -3.16 20.92 23.20
C LEU A 459 -4.11 20.50 22.07
N GLU A 460 -5.43 20.62 22.29
CA GLU A 460 -6.44 20.38 21.26
C GLU A 460 -6.32 21.37 20.08
N ASP A 461 -6.14 22.65 20.37
CA ASP A 461 -6.05 23.72 19.38
C ASP A 461 -4.83 23.57 18.48
N GLN A 462 -3.71 23.10 19.00
CA GLN A 462 -2.48 22.87 18.23
C GLN A 462 -2.66 21.72 17.23
N VAL A 463 -3.43 20.68 17.58
CA VAL A 463 -3.83 19.62 16.64
C VAL A 463 -4.80 20.16 15.59
N LEU A 464 -5.84 20.89 16.01
CA LEU A 464 -6.83 21.51 15.13
C LEU A 464 -6.18 22.45 14.09
N LEU A 465 -5.31 23.35 14.55
CA LEU A 465 -4.59 24.30 13.72
C LEU A 465 -3.67 23.59 12.72
N SER A 466 -3.05 22.47 13.13
CA SER A 466 -2.18 21.68 12.26
C SER A 466 -2.96 21.03 11.10
N ILE A 467 -4.20 20.60 11.35
CA ILE A 467 -5.10 20.04 10.32
C ILE A 467 -5.59 21.14 9.36
N ARG A 468 -5.89 22.34 9.87
CA ARG A 468 -6.38 23.46 9.04
C ARG A 468 -5.27 24.15 8.25
N GLY A 469 -4.07 24.28 8.83
CA GLY A 469 -2.93 24.97 8.25
C GLY A 469 -3.06 26.50 8.21
N THR A 470 -4.04 27.08 8.93
CA THR A 470 -4.31 28.53 8.94
C THR A 470 -4.61 29.02 10.35
N MET A 471 -4.27 30.28 10.64
CA MET A 471 -4.67 30.95 11.88
C MET A 471 -6.18 30.86 12.13
N LEU A 472 -6.55 30.79 13.40
CA LEU A 472 -7.94 30.69 13.82
C LEU A 472 -8.26 31.83 14.77
N SER A 473 -9.29 32.64 14.47
CA SER A 473 -9.77 33.60 15.46
C SER A 473 -10.26 32.89 16.70
N PHE A 474 -9.86 33.36 17.89
CA PHE A 474 -10.14 32.71 19.16
C PHE A 474 -11.64 32.37 19.34
N TYR A 475 -12.52 33.32 18.99
CA TYR A 475 -13.98 33.17 19.09
C TYR A 475 -14.59 32.14 18.12
N LYS A 476 -13.85 31.67 17.12
CA LYS A 476 -14.31 30.62 16.19
C LYS A 476 -13.95 29.21 16.65
N ARG A 477 -13.11 29.05 17.68
CA ARG A 477 -12.70 27.74 18.22
C ARG A 477 -13.90 26.83 18.50
N ASP A 478 -14.83 27.32 19.30
CA ASP A 478 -15.96 26.52 19.79
C ASP A 478 -16.88 26.04 18.66
N THR A 479 -16.94 26.79 17.54
CA THR A 479 -17.74 26.39 16.38
C THR A 479 -17.27 25.08 15.74
N TYR A 480 -16.00 24.70 15.92
CA TYR A 480 -15.47 23.43 15.43
C TYR A 480 -15.91 22.26 16.30
N TYR A 481 -15.84 22.41 17.62
CA TYR A 481 -16.10 21.32 18.58
C TYR A 481 -17.58 21.16 18.93
N GLN A 482 -18.36 22.24 18.99
CA GLN A 482 -19.77 22.18 19.43
C GLN A 482 -20.74 21.59 18.40
N LYS A 483 -20.33 21.50 17.12
CA LYS A 483 -21.18 21.03 16.02
C LYS A 483 -20.51 19.90 15.21
N PRO A 484 -20.22 18.74 15.82
CA PRO A 484 -19.71 17.61 15.06
C PRO A 484 -20.73 17.16 14.02
N TYR A 485 -20.25 16.72 12.87
CA TYR A 485 -21.07 16.14 11.81
C TYR A 485 -20.77 14.67 11.64
N GLU A 486 -21.82 13.88 11.41
CA GLU A 486 -21.70 12.53 10.90
C GLU A 486 -21.30 12.57 9.43
N CYS A 487 -20.34 11.72 9.05
CA CYS A 487 -19.98 11.51 7.66
C CYS A 487 -20.90 10.45 7.03
N ASP A 488 -21.59 10.80 5.97
CA ASP A 488 -22.48 9.90 5.20
C ASP A 488 -21.75 8.65 4.65
N SER A 489 -20.45 8.73 4.40
CA SER A 489 -19.71 7.60 3.81
C SER A 489 -19.08 6.64 4.82
N CYS A 490 -18.74 7.10 6.02
CA CYS A 490 -18.06 6.25 7.02
C CYS A 490 -18.75 6.20 8.40
N GLY A 491 -19.80 6.99 8.64
CA GLY A 491 -20.55 7.02 9.89
C GLY A 491 -19.85 7.63 11.09
N TYR A 492 -18.59 8.05 10.95
CA TYR A 492 -17.88 8.71 12.05
C TYR A 492 -18.45 10.10 12.29
N TRP A 493 -18.59 10.46 13.56
CA TRP A 493 -18.90 11.80 14.00
C TRP A 493 -17.59 12.56 14.17
N LEU A 494 -17.41 13.61 13.38
CA LEU A 494 -16.14 14.35 13.30
C LEU A 494 -16.41 15.84 13.51
N ILE A 495 -15.47 16.55 14.14
CA ILE A 495 -15.55 18.03 14.20
C ILE A 495 -15.49 18.63 12.79
N THR A 496 -15.99 19.86 12.63
CA THR A 496 -16.16 20.46 11.30
C THR A 496 -14.85 20.67 10.52
N ALA A 497 -13.69 20.65 11.19
CA ALA A 497 -12.37 20.74 10.56
C ALA A 497 -12.07 19.56 9.62
N PHE A 498 -12.66 18.38 9.88
CA PHE A 498 -12.54 17.20 9.02
C PHE A 498 -13.42 17.28 7.76
N PHE A 499 -14.16 18.38 7.58
CA PHE A 499 -14.99 18.63 6.42
C PHE A 499 -14.49 19.87 5.67
N ARG A 500 -14.97 20.01 4.43
CA ARG A 500 -14.82 21.27 3.70
C ARG A 500 -15.84 22.29 4.22
N GLU A 501 -15.52 23.58 4.12
CA GLU A 501 -16.41 24.63 4.64
C GLU A 501 -17.78 24.59 3.98
N GLU A 502 -17.86 24.18 2.71
CA GLU A 502 -19.11 24.03 1.97
C GLU A 502 -20.01 22.92 2.53
N MET A 503 -19.49 22.01 3.33
CA MET A 503 -20.29 20.96 3.97
C MET A 503 -21.21 21.48 5.07
N ASN A 504 -20.91 22.67 5.62
CA ASN A 504 -21.74 23.31 6.64
C ASN A 504 -23.17 23.60 6.16
N ILE A 505 -23.35 23.88 4.86
CA ILE A 505 -24.65 24.16 4.26
C ILE A 505 -25.31 22.93 3.62
N ARG A 506 -24.60 21.79 3.56
CA ARG A 506 -25.10 20.54 2.99
C ARG A 506 -26.00 19.81 3.99
N ARG A 507 -26.96 19.04 3.46
CA ARG A 507 -27.79 18.11 4.24
C ARG A 507 -26.92 16.96 4.79
N ALA A 508 -27.38 16.29 5.85
CA ALA A 508 -26.61 15.26 6.55
C ALA A 508 -26.18 14.11 5.61
N ASP A 509 -27.08 13.66 4.74
CA ASP A 509 -26.89 12.65 3.67
C ASP A 509 -25.94 13.08 2.53
N GLN A 510 -25.41 14.31 2.58
CA GLN A 510 -24.48 14.84 1.58
C GLN A 510 -23.14 15.24 2.17
N ARG A 511 -22.93 15.06 3.49
CA ARG A 511 -21.69 15.43 4.17
C ARG A 511 -20.70 14.29 4.09
N THR A 512 -19.70 14.43 3.21
CA THR A 512 -18.56 13.51 3.16
C THR A 512 -17.35 14.17 3.82
N CYS A 513 -16.69 13.47 4.74
CA CYS A 513 -15.46 13.97 5.37
C CYS A 513 -14.27 13.93 4.41
N ARG A 514 -13.24 14.73 4.68
CA ARG A 514 -12.03 14.84 3.85
C ARG A 514 -11.32 13.50 3.65
N ILE A 515 -11.40 12.60 4.62
CA ILE A 515 -10.82 11.24 4.55
C ILE A 515 -11.53 10.44 3.45
N CYS A 516 -12.85 10.35 3.50
CA CYS A 516 -13.66 9.65 2.50
C CYS A 516 -13.62 10.32 1.12
N GLU A 517 -13.53 11.65 1.05
CA GLU A 517 -13.35 12.36 -0.22
C GLU A 517 -12.01 12.02 -0.88
N LEU A 518 -10.92 11.96 -0.10
CA LEU A 518 -9.62 11.54 -0.61
C LEU A 518 -9.67 10.09 -1.07
N GLN A 519 -10.25 9.20 -0.27
CA GLN A 519 -10.42 7.79 -0.64
C GLN A 519 -11.17 7.64 -1.95
N LYS A 520 -12.37 8.22 -2.10
CA LYS A 520 -13.15 8.17 -3.35
C LYS A 520 -12.36 8.63 -4.58
N LYS A 521 -11.52 9.67 -4.41
CA LYS A 521 -10.66 10.18 -5.48
C LYS A 521 -9.49 9.25 -5.83
N LEU A 522 -8.91 8.56 -4.85
CA LEU A 522 -7.81 7.62 -5.07
C LEU A 522 -8.35 6.29 -5.64
N ASP A 523 -9.51 5.85 -5.19
CA ASP A 523 -10.20 4.66 -5.71
C ASP A 523 -10.64 4.83 -7.18
N GLY A 524 -11.10 6.03 -7.55
CA GLY A 524 -11.54 6.34 -8.91
C GLY A 524 -10.44 6.60 -9.95
N GLN A 525 -9.18 6.32 -9.62
CA GLN A 525 -8.06 6.52 -10.55
C GLN A 525 -7.99 5.43 -11.61
N THR A 526 -7.73 5.83 -12.86
CA THR A 526 -7.78 4.94 -14.03
C THR A 526 -6.42 4.73 -14.70
N HIS A 527 -5.38 5.49 -14.33
CA HIS A 527 -4.02 5.24 -14.83
C HIS A 527 -3.55 3.84 -14.47
N HIS A 528 -2.59 3.29 -15.21
CA HIS A 528 -2.01 1.97 -14.93
C HIS A 528 -3.07 0.87 -14.78
N ARG A 529 -4.20 1.04 -15.51
CA ARG A 529 -5.35 0.14 -15.49
C ARG A 529 -5.87 -0.19 -14.10
N LEU A 530 -5.73 0.72 -13.14
CA LEU A 530 -6.07 0.44 -11.73
C LEU A 530 -7.54 0.03 -11.53
N LEU A 531 -8.47 0.48 -12.38
CA LEU A 531 -9.86 0.02 -12.32
C LEU A 531 -9.98 -1.41 -12.87
N GLU A 532 -9.39 -1.67 -14.03
CA GLU A 532 -9.43 -2.99 -14.67
C GLU A 532 -8.69 -4.06 -13.83
N LYS A 533 -7.64 -3.69 -13.10
CA LYS A 533 -6.96 -4.58 -12.16
C LYS A 533 -7.81 -4.89 -10.93
N ARG A 534 -8.57 -3.92 -10.39
CA ARG A 534 -9.55 -4.20 -9.32
C ARG A 534 -10.64 -5.14 -9.81
N ASP A 535 -11.14 -4.90 -11.02
CA ASP A 535 -12.09 -5.75 -11.72
C ASP A 535 -11.56 -7.18 -11.93
N LEU A 536 -10.27 -7.35 -12.23
CA LEU A 536 -9.63 -8.68 -12.26
C LEU A 536 -9.65 -9.33 -10.88
N VAL A 537 -9.38 -8.57 -9.81
CA VAL A 537 -9.47 -9.08 -8.44
C VAL A 537 -10.91 -9.48 -8.10
N ASP A 538 -11.92 -8.72 -8.54
CA ASP A 538 -13.34 -9.08 -8.39
C ASP A 538 -13.63 -10.45 -9.02
N ASP A 539 -13.20 -10.65 -10.27
CA ASP A 539 -13.35 -11.91 -10.98
C ASP A 539 -12.55 -13.04 -10.29
N LEU A 540 -11.36 -12.74 -9.73
CA LEU A 540 -10.52 -13.68 -8.99
C LEU A 540 -11.02 -14.00 -7.58
N LEU A 541 -11.93 -13.21 -7.01
CA LEU A 541 -12.54 -13.45 -5.70
C LEU A 541 -13.98 -13.97 -5.81
N PHE A 542 -14.62 -13.81 -6.96
CA PHE A 542 -15.94 -14.36 -7.23
C PHE A 542 -15.98 -15.88 -6.99
N ASN A 543 -17.03 -16.36 -6.32
CA ASN A 543 -17.29 -17.78 -6.13
C ASN A 543 -18.79 -18.01 -6.21
N ARG A 544 -19.27 -18.54 -7.33
CA ARG A 544 -20.71 -18.68 -7.59
C ARG A 544 -21.46 -19.44 -6.51
N ASP A 545 -20.89 -20.55 -6.05
CA ASP A 545 -21.58 -21.48 -5.16
C ASP A 545 -21.64 -20.90 -3.72
N GLU A 546 -20.55 -20.30 -3.23
CA GLU A 546 -20.56 -19.58 -1.95
C GLU A 546 -21.40 -18.29 -2.01
N ASP A 547 -21.32 -17.54 -3.10
CA ASP A 547 -22.03 -16.26 -3.24
C ASP A 547 -23.55 -16.46 -3.20
N MET A 548 -24.07 -17.52 -3.85
CA MET A 548 -25.49 -17.85 -3.81
C MET A 548 -25.96 -18.23 -2.40
N ILE A 549 -25.15 -19.00 -1.66
CA ILE A 549 -25.42 -19.37 -0.27
C ILE A 549 -25.42 -18.11 0.62
N LYS A 550 -24.39 -17.28 0.51
CA LYS A 550 -24.25 -16.05 1.30
C LYS A 550 -25.36 -15.04 1.00
N GLN A 551 -25.76 -14.87 -0.26
CA GLN A 551 -26.86 -13.98 -0.62
C GLN A 551 -28.19 -14.41 0.03
N THR A 552 -28.47 -15.72 0.02
CA THR A 552 -29.67 -16.27 0.68
C THR A 552 -29.62 -16.05 2.19
N HIS A 553 -28.45 -16.23 2.80
CA HIS A 553 -28.27 -16.01 4.24
C HIS A 553 -28.41 -14.53 4.62
N ILE A 554 -27.80 -13.60 3.87
CA ILE A 554 -27.85 -12.15 4.13
C ILE A 554 -29.29 -11.65 4.23
N ALA A 555 -30.20 -12.14 3.38
CA ALA A 555 -31.60 -11.71 3.38
C ALA A 555 -32.36 -12.05 4.67
N THR A 556 -31.88 -13.02 5.46
CA THR A 556 -32.52 -13.50 6.69
C THR A 556 -31.65 -13.36 7.93
N MET A 557 -30.44 -12.80 7.79
CA MET A 557 -29.44 -12.74 8.85
C MET A 557 -29.80 -11.71 9.93
N GLN A 558 -29.79 -12.14 11.18
CA GLN A 558 -29.74 -11.24 12.33
C GLN A 558 -28.30 -11.13 12.79
N ILE A 559 -27.71 -9.93 12.71
CA ILE A 559 -26.31 -9.70 13.08
C ILE A 559 -26.23 -9.36 14.57
N PRO A 560 -25.52 -10.16 15.39
CA PRO A 560 -25.34 -9.86 16.81
C PRO A 560 -24.64 -8.52 17.04
N ASN A 561 -25.05 -7.78 18.07
CA ASN A 561 -24.41 -6.50 18.43
C ASN A 561 -22.91 -6.64 18.72
N ASN A 562 -22.47 -7.79 19.23
CA ASN A 562 -21.05 -8.05 19.44
C ASN A 562 -20.26 -8.07 18.12
N ASP A 563 -20.83 -8.65 17.08
CA ASP A 563 -20.18 -8.70 15.76
C ASP A 563 -20.13 -7.31 15.15
N LEU A 564 -21.23 -6.54 15.22
CA LEU A 564 -21.27 -5.13 14.81
C LEU A 564 -20.28 -4.26 15.59
N ASN A 565 -20.03 -4.54 16.86
CA ASN A 565 -19.03 -3.84 17.65
C ASN A 565 -17.60 -4.08 17.15
N ASN A 566 -17.32 -5.30 16.71
CA ASN A 566 -15.97 -5.75 16.35
C ASN A 566 -15.57 -5.46 14.90
N VAL A 567 -16.46 -4.91 14.07
CA VAL A 567 -16.17 -4.61 12.66
C VAL A 567 -15.26 -3.39 12.42
N LEU A 568 -15.07 -2.55 13.42
CA LEU A 568 -14.25 -1.34 13.32
C LEU A 568 -13.33 -1.24 14.53
N ALA A 569 -12.06 -0.88 14.30
CA ALA A 569 -11.14 -0.56 15.38
C ALA A 569 -11.65 0.68 16.13
N SER A 570 -11.75 0.62 17.46
CA SER A 570 -12.14 1.80 18.23
C SER A 570 -11.09 2.90 18.12
N THR A 571 -11.53 4.15 18.01
CA THR A 571 -10.66 5.31 18.18
C THR A 571 -10.31 5.52 19.66
N LEU A 572 -9.11 6.02 19.93
CA LEU A 572 -8.74 6.54 21.26
C LEU A 572 -9.74 7.64 21.65
N PRO A 573 -10.32 7.66 22.86
CA PRO A 573 -11.27 8.70 23.26
C PRO A 573 -10.69 10.11 23.11
N ASN A 574 -11.37 10.96 22.33
CA ASN A 574 -10.91 12.32 22.00
C ASN A 574 -12.11 13.20 21.56
N PRO A 575 -11.99 14.54 21.54
CA PRO A 575 -13.07 15.45 21.16
C PRO A 575 -13.21 15.64 19.64
N PHE A 576 -12.29 15.13 18.83
CA PHE A 576 -12.26 15.31 17.38
C PHE A 576 -13.14 14.32 16.63
N VAL A 577 -13.17 13.07 17.12
CA VAL A 577 -13.75 11.91 16.44
C VAL A 577 -14.48 11.02 17.44
N ARG A 578 -15.68 10.57 17.05
CA ARG A 578 -16.44 9.54 17.75
C ARG A 578 -16.85 8.45 16.76
N ASP A 579 -16.71 7.20 17.21
CA ASP A 579 -17.02 6.01 16.44
C ASP A 579 -18.50 5.96 16.00
N PRO A 580 -18.83 5.29 14.88
CA PRO A 580 -20.21 5.08 14.47
C PRO A 580 -21.00 4.34 15.54
N ALA A 581 -22.29 4.68 15.68
CA ALA A 581 -23.20 4.00 16.61
C ALA A 581 -23.29 2.50 16.29
N ILE A 582 -23.45 1.66 17.32
CA ILE A 582 -23.43 0.19 17.21
C ILE A 582 -24.45 -0.31 16.18
N ASN A 583 -25.68 0.22 16.23
CA ASN A 583 -26.78 -0.16 15.35
C ASN A 583 -26.86 0.73 14.10
N SER A 584 -25.77 1.36 13.69
CA SER A 584 -25.74 2.17 12.46
C SER A 584 -25.66 1.29 11.22
N GLY A 585 -26.30 1.72 10.14
CA GLY A 585 -26.17 1.07 8.83
C GLY A 585 -24.72 1.00 8.32
N HIS A 586 -23.83 1.87 8.81
CA HIS A 586 -22.40 1.82 8.46
C HIS A 586 -21.68 0.61 9.05
N ARG A 587 -21.98 0.21 10.29
CA ARG A 587 -21.41 -1.01 10.89
C ARG A 587 -21.99 -2.27 10.26
N GLU A 588 -23.28 -2.26 9.91
CA GLU A 588 -23.91 -3.34 9.15
C GLU A 588 -23.27 -3.50 7.77
N LEU A 589 -23.06 -2.41 7.03
CA LEU A 589 -22.37 -2.44 5.74
C LEU A 589 -20.93 -2.94 5.86
N ALA A 590 -20.19 -2.53 6.91
CA ALA A 590 -18.85 -3.03 7.18
C ALA A 590 -18.85 -4.54 7.48
N PHE A 591 -19.80 -5.02 8.31
CA PHE A 591 -19.98 -6.44 8.57
C PHE A 591 -20.24 -7.22 7.29
N LEU A 592 -21.19 -6.76 6.48
CA LEU A 592 -21.55 -7.40 5.22
C LEU A 592 -20.39 -7.40 4.22
N TRP A 593 -19.53 -6.37 4.23
CA TRP A 593 -18.32 -6.35 3.42
C TRP A 593 -17.38 -7.51 3.78
N HIS A 594 -17.13 -7.75 5.07
CA HIS A 594 -16.33 -8.90 5.52
C HIS A 594 -17.00 -10.23 5.21
N TYR A 595 -18.30 -10.36 5.49
CA TYR A 595 -19.06 -11.61 5.32
C TYR A 595 -19.16 -12.06 3.86
N ARG A 596 -19.24 -11.09 2.92
CA ARG A 596 -19.30 -11.38 1.48
C ARG A 596 -17.99 -11.93 0.91
N LEU A 597 -16.86 -11.76 1.59
CA LEU A 597 -15.60 -12.30 1.09
C LEU A 597 -15.64 -13.83 1.06
N PRO A 598 -15.16 -14.47 -0.02
CA PRO A 598 -15.05 -15.92 -0.11
C PRO A 598 -14.16 -16.49 1.00
N THR A 599 -14.39 -17.73 1.43
CA THR A 599 -13.46 -18.38 2.35
C THR A 599 -12.14 -18.71 1.66
N VAL A 600 -11.03 -18.76 2.41
CA VAL A 600 -9.73 -19.12 1.83
C VAL A 600 -9.80 -20.53 1.26
N GLU A 601 -10.46 -21.45 1.95
CA GLU A 601 -10.72 -22.83 1.55
C GLU A 601 -11.44 -22.91 0.19
N ALA A 602 -12.47 -22.11 -0.01
CA ALA A 602 -13.19 -22.08 -1.28
C ALA A 602 -12.36 -21.46 -2.40
N LEU A 603 -11.57 -20.41 -2.12
CA LEU A 603 -10.67 -19.79 -3.10
C LEU A 603 -9.60 -20.76 -3.62
N VAL A 604 -9.14 -21.68 -2.79
CA VAL A 604 -8.05 -22.61 -3.12
C VAL A 604 -8.54 -23.93 -3.71
N SER A 605 -9.85 -24.22 -3.59
CA SER A 605 -10.48 -25.44 -4.07
C SER A 605 -10.10 -25.79 -5.52
N PRO A 606 -9.84 -27.08 -5.85
CA PRO A 606 -9.64 -27.52 -7.22
C PRO A 606 -10.83 -27.23 -8.14
N ASP A 607 -12.06 -27.25 -7.62
CA ASP A 607 -13.27 -27.03 -8.40
C ASP A 607 -13.41 -25.60 -8.93
N ARG A 608 -12.66 -24.67 -8.33
CA ARG A 608 -12.63 -23.26 -8.71
C ARG A 608 -11.88 -22.98 -10.01
N GLN A 609 -11.28 -24.00 -10.61
CA GLN A 609 -10.57 -23.90 -11.88
C GLN A 609 -11.41 -23.18 -12.96
N TYR A 610 -12.74 -23.39 -12.99
CA TYR A 610 -13.60 -22.74 -13.97
C TYR A 610 -13.88 -21.26 -13.70
N ASP A 611 -13.89 -20.83 -12.43
CA ASP A 611 -14.03 -19.40 -12.11
C ASP A 611 -12.76 -18.63 -12.50
N ILE A 612 -11.59 -19.29 -12.39
CA ILE A 612 -10.30 -18.73 -12.82
C ILE A 612 -10.30 -18.43 -14.32
N LEU A 613 -11.02 -19.22 -15.14
CA LEU A 613 -11.13 -18.98 -16.59
C LEU A 613 -11.63 -17.57 -16.91
N ARG A 614 -12.55 -17.04 -16.08
CA ARG A 614 -13.11 -15.70 -16.25
C ARG A 614 -12.04 -14.63 -16.07
N ALA A 615 -11.35 -14.68 -14.93
CA ALA A 615 -10.31 -13.72 -14.61
C ALA A 615 -9.11 -13.81 -15.56
N SER A 616 -8.63 -15.02 -15.87
CA SER A 616 -7.49 -15.20 -16.76
C SER A 616 -7.81 -14.78 -18.20
N GLY A 617 -9.01 -15.08 -18.70
CA GLY A 617 -9.38 -14.62 -20.04
C GLY A 617 -9.63 -13.10 -20.10
N ARG A 618 -10.10 -12.47 -19.01
CA ARG A 618 -10.15 -11.00 -18.91
C ARG A 618 -8.76 -10.38 -18.90
N ALA A 619 -7.81 -11.02 -18.24
CA ALA A 619 -6.41 -10.61 -18.26
C ALA A 619 -5.83 -10.69 -19.69
N ALA A 620 -6.09 -11.79 -20.41
CA ALA A 620 -5.70 -11.92 -21.82
C ALA A 620 -6.30 -10.82 -22.69
N PHE A 621 -7.57 -10.46 -22.47
CA PHE A 621 -8.21 -9.34 -23.16
C PHE A 621 -7.47 -8.01 -22.90
N LEU A 622 -7.04 -7.74 -21.67
CA LEU A 622 -6.27 -6.52 -21.35
C LEU A 622 -4.90 -6.52 -22.03
N ASP A 623 -4.24 -7.66 -22.12
CA ASP A 623 -2.97 -7.81 -22.86
C ASP A 623 -3.16 -7.42 -24.34
N VAL A 624 -4.18 -7.96 -25.02
CA VAL A 624 -4.48 -7.60 -26.41
C VAL A 624 -4.90 -6.13 -26.54
N ALA A 625 -5.66 -5.60 -25.59
CA ALA A 625 -6.05 -4.19 -25.58
C ALA A 625 -4.84 -3.25 -25.44
N ASP A 626 -3.84 -3.63 -24.64
CA ASP A 626 -2.58 -2.90 -24.52
C ASP A 626 -1.75 -2.97 -25.79
N GLU A 627 -1.72 -4.10 -26.48
CA GLU A 627 -1.06 -4.20 -27.80
C GLU A 627 -1.72 -3.28 -28.83
N ILE A 628 -3.05 -3.25 -28.89
CA ILE A 628 -3.78 -2.35 -29.78
C ILE A 628 -3.48 -0.88 -29.46
N ALA A 629 -3.47 -0.53 -28.17
CA ALA A 629 -3.13 0.82 -27.72
C ALA A 629 -1.68 1.19 -28.07
N ALA A 630 -0.75 0.23 -27.93
CA ALA A 630 0.66 0.43 -28.24
C ALA A 630 0.88 0.72 -29.74
N LEU A 631 0.05 0.17 -30.63
CA LEU A 631 0.05 0.53 -32.05
C LEU A 631 -0.29 2.01 -32.31
N ASP A 632 -1.02 2.66 -31.40
CA ASP A 632 -1.28 4.11 -31.41
C ASP A 632 -0.24 4.91 -30.60
N GLY A 633 0.80 4.25 -30.08
CA GLY A 633 1.78 4.86 -29.18
C GLY A 633 1.22 5.18 -27.79
N VAL A 634 0.09 4.58 -27.40
CA VAL A 634 -0.52 4.68 -26.08
C VAL A 634 -0.12 3.46 -25.25
N TYR A 635 0.38 3.68 -24.04
CA TYR A 635 0.85 2.61 -23.16
C TYR A 635 0.12 2.70 -21.82
N PRO A 636 -1.05 2.06 -21.66
CA PRO A 636 -1.93 2.28 -20.51
C PRO A 636 -1.35 1.83 -19.16
N ASP A 637 -0.50 0.79 -19.16
CA ASP A 637 0.08 0.20 -17.95
C ASP A 637 1.61 0.06 -17.99
N HIS A 638 2.28 0.80 -18.89
CA HIS A 638 3.74 0.70 -18.97
C HIS A 638 4.41 1.64 -17.95
N PRO A 639 5.28 1.13 -17.07
CA PRO A 639 5.84 1.88 -15.94
C PRO A 639 6.54 3.20 -16.32
N MET A 640 7.14 3.26 -17.52
CA MET A 640 7.87 4.43 -18.03
C MET A 640 7.24 5.10 -19.26
N LEU A 641 6.23 4.48 -19.88
CA LEU A 641 5.67 4.97 -21.15
C LEU A 641 4.22 5.44 -20.99
N SER A 642 3.55 5.07 -19.89
CA SER A 642 2.30 5.68 -19.46
C SER A 642 2.47 7.18 -19.39
N ARG A 643 1.71 7.90 -20.22
CA ARG A 643 1.74 9.37 -20.22
C ARG A 643 0.79 9.88 -19.15
N GLN A 644 1.30 10.72 -18.26
CA GLN A 644 0.46 11.47 -17.34
C GLN A 644 -0.41 12.46 -18.10
N ARG A 645 -1.65 12.66 -17.62
CA ARG A 645 -2.50 13.74 -18.14
C ARG A 645 -1.87 15.11 -17.81
N ARG A 646 -1.47 15.85 -18.85
CA ARG A 646 -0.89 17.20 -18.68
C ARG A 646 -1.85 18.14 -17.97
N ALA A 647 -1.31 18.94 -17.06
CA ALA A 647 -2.05 20.01 -16.41
C ALA A 647 -2.26 21.17 -17.41
N THR A 648 -3.49 21.68 -17.49
CA THR A 648 -3.73 22.99 -18.10
C THR A 648 -3.05 24.11 -17.30
N VAL A 649 -2.73 25.25 -17.93
CA VAL A 649 -2.19 26.44 -17.23
C VAL A 649 -3.06 26.86 -16.03
N LYS A 650 -4.39 26.73 -16.15
CA LYS A 650 -5.34 27.02 -15.07
C LYS A 650 -5.25 26.02 -13.92
N SER A 651 -4.99 24.74 -14.21
CA SER A 651 -4.76 23.72 -13.18
C SER A 651 -3.36 23.77 -12.58
N MET A 652 -2.35 24.32 -13.28
CA MET A 652 -0.99 24.47 -12.74
C MET A 652 -0.93 25.35 -11.49
N LYS A 653 -1.74 26.41 -11.41
CA LYS A 653 -1.91 27.22 -10.18
C LYS A 653 -2.39 26.40 -8.97
N LYS A 654 -2.97 25.23 -9.23
CA LYS A 654 -3.52 24.30 -8.25
C LYS A 654 -2.67 23.02 -8.16
N THR A 655 -1.41 23.07 -8.58
CA THR A 655 -0.45 21.98 -8.40
C THR A 655 0.42 22.28 -7.19
N TRP A 656 0.93 21.21 -6.59
CA TRP A 656 1.78 21.32 -5.41
C TRP A 656 3.11 22.00 -5.72
N GLU A 657 3.68 21.74 -6.90
CA GLU A 657 4.98 22.25 -7.33
C GLU A 657 4.94 23.78 -7.47
N HIS A 658 3.85 24.31 -8.02
CA HIS A 658 3.60 25.76 -8.03
C HIS A 658 3.52 26.33 -6.61
N TYR A 659 2.90 25.61 -5.67
CA TYR A 659 2.83 26.04 -4.28
C TYR A 659 4.22 26.06 -3.61
N ILE A 660 5.03 24.99 -3.71
CA ILE A 660 6.41 25.03 -3.18
C ILE A 660 7.18 26.18 -3.82
N TRP A 661 7.17 26.26 -5.15
CA TRP A 661 7.95 27.28 -5.84
C TRP A 661 7.56 28.69 -5.41
N ARG A 662 6.26 28.97 -5.33
CA ARG A 662 5.76 30.27 -4.91
C ARG A 662 6.03 30.55 -3.43
N GLU A 663 5.78 29.60 -2.54
CA GLU A 663 5.79 29.86 -1.10
C GLU A 663 7.18 29.70 -0.48
N VAL A 664 7.97 28.71 -0.92
CA VAL A 664 9.37 28.51 -0.46
C VAL A 664 10.32 29.47 -1.18
N GLY A 665 10.04 29.82 -2.45
CA GLY A 665 10.81 30.84 -3.17
C GLY A 665 10.57 32.28 -2.69
N ASN A 666 9.47 32.52 -1.96
CA ASN A 666 9.09 33.81 -1.37
C ASN A 666 9.47 33.95 0.11
N GLU A 667 10.45 33.23 0.65
CA GLU A 667 10.90 33.44 2.05
C GLU A 667 11.49 34.85 2.34
N GLU A 668 11.49 35.79 1.39
CA GLU A 668 11.66 37.24 1.66
C GLU A 668 10.34 38.01 1.88
N ALA A 669 9.17 37.40 1.66
CA ALA A 669 7.86 37.97 1.92
C ALA A 669 7.17 37.26 3.09
N GLY A 670 7.74 37.45 4.28
CA GLY A 670 7.04 37.39 5.56
C GLY A 670 6.31 36.09 5.89
N PHE A 671 6.93 35.25 6.72
CA PHE A 671 6.17 34.46 7.69
C PHE A 671 5.28 35.43 8.48
N TRP A 672 3.96 35.24 8.45
CA TRP A 672 3.04 35.09 9.59
C TRP A 672 1.70 34.54 9.07
#